data_AF-A0A1D5UPN7-F1
#
_entry.id   AF-A0A1D5UPN7-F1
#
_cell.length_a   1.000
_cell.length_b   1.000
_cell.length_c   1.000
_cell.angle_alpha   90.00
_cell.angle_beta   90.00
_cell.angle_gamma   90.00
#
_symmetry.space_group_name_H-M   'P 1'
#
loop_
_entity.id
_entity.type
_entity.pdbx_description
1 polymer ?
#
loop_
_entity_poly.entity_id
_entity_poly.type
_entity_poly.pdbx_seq_one_letter_code
_entity_poly.pdbx_strand_id
1 'polypeptide(L)'
;MTRLQLAVAVAVAPGPPGPCSTSTAVRRPPRHISRSRGLHRGAMSVVAAVSSTHPSATADGSPPQMATTRLERGSLLVGGRELLSQCPPEATLRAGVADAAPGAAFLGARAAAPSSRHVFSLGTIPKGWRWLSLFKLKIWWMAPKTGADTAGVPAETQMLLLEKTGNGVEDTVYALMLPVLDGDFRASLQGSPENELQFCFESGDPDVQTMDAVDAVFVNSGDNPFKLMKESIKILSKIKGTFSHIESKETPANLDWFGWCTWDAFYKAVNPVGIEEGLQSLREGGAPPRFLIIDDGWQQIVNEFKEVDGALLEETVFAERLVDLKENDKFRGEACKNLGDLVKKIKETHGVKYVYAWHALLGYWGGVCTSSDVMEKYNPKLVYPVQSPGDVANLRDVAMDSLEKYGVGIIDPEKIYEFYNDQHSYLSSVGVDGVKVDVQNVMETLGHGFGGRVALTRKYQHALEESIARNFKGNNLICCMSHSSDHIYSALKSAVARASEDFMPREPTLQTLHIANVAFNSLLLGEIFIPDWDMFQSKHETAEFHGAARALSGGGVYVSDKPGVHDFNVLKKLVLPDGSILRARYAGRPTRDCLFNDPVMDGKSLLKIWNLNNLSAAVGVFNCQGAGNWTWLVEEISHVPTAVNITGHLSPSDVESLEEITGDEWNGETAVYAFNSCSLSRLQKHQSLELSLVTMTCEIYTISPIQVYGGAVRFAPLGLLNMFNSGGALDSITGTVDSSATTVQIKCRGPGRFGAYSSARPALCRVDAHEVEFSHSDDGLLAFDLSDGPSHSSVRNIEILYTAS
;
A
#
# COMPACT_ATOMS: atom_id res chain seq x y z
N MET A 1 13.22 -10.60 9.36
CA MET A 1 12.67 -10.56 10.74
C MET A 1 13.68 -9.95 11.71
N THR A 2 13.28 -9.24 12.77
CA THR A 2 14.23 -8.81 13.83
C THR A 2 14.50 -9.96 14.81
N ARG A 3 15.60 -9.89 15.59
CA ARG A 3 15.83 -10.76 16.76
C ARG A 3 14.60 -10.85 17.69
N LEU A 4 13.76 -9.80 17.71
CA LEU A 4 12.53 -9.77 18.51
C LEU A 4 11.41 -10.66 17.96
N GLN A 5 11.23 -10.77 16.64
CA GLN A 5 10.23 -11.67 16.04
C GLN A 5 10.60 -13.14 16.24
N LEU A 6 11.89 -13.48 16.15
CA LEU A 6 12.35 -14.84 16.41
C LEU A 6 12.20 -15.24 17.88
N ALA A 7 12.50 -14.34 18.82
CA ALA A 7 12.27 -14.60 20.24
C ALA A 7 10.80 -14.97 20.55
N VAL A 8 9.84 -14.45 19.77
CA VAL A 8 8.41 -14.77 19.93
C VAL A 8 8.01 -16.07 19.23
N ALA A 9 8.57 -16.35 18.05
CA ALA A 9 8.38 -17.63 17.35
C ALA A 9 8.99 -18.81 18.13
N VAL A 10 10.03 -18.58 18.93
CA VAL A 10 10.74 -19.61 19.72
C VAL A 10 10.18 -19.79 21.15
N ALA A 11 9.55 -18.77 21.76
CA ALA A 11 9.19 -18.79 23.20
C ALA A 11 7.78 -19.31 23.54
N VAL A 12 7.27 -20.35 22.87
CA VAL A 12 6.01 -21.01 23.27
C VAL A 12 6.28 -22.45 23.72
N ALA A 13 6.83 -22.57 24.93
CA ALA A 13 6.71 -23.77 25.76
C ALA A 13 6.04 -23.36 27.09
N PRO A 14 5.01 -24.06 27.58
CA PRO A 14 4.23 -23.59 28.73
C PRO A 14 4.99 -23.86 30.04
N GLY A 15 5.38 -22.81 30.75
CA GLY A 15 5.75 -22.85 32.16
C GLY A 15 4.78 -21.97 32.98
N PRO A 16 4.31 -22.41 34.16
CA PRO A 16 3.34 -21.65 34.95
C PRO A 16 3.98 -20.39 35.56
N PRO A 17 3.24 -19.27 35.69
CA PRO A 17 3.80 -18.02 36.21
C PRO A 17 3.93 -18.06 37.74
N GLY A 18 5.15 -17.84 38.25
CA GLY A 18 5.41 -17.48 39.65
C GLY A 18 5.37 -15.95 39.85
N PRO A 19 5.04 -15.44 41.05
CA PRO A 19 4.78 -14.03 41.27
C PRO A 19 6.07 -13.22 41.41
N CYS A 20 6.16 -12.07 40.74
CA CYS A 20 7.25 -11.11 40.92
C CYS A 20 6.76 -9.89 41.71
N SER A 21 7.51 -9.55 42.76
CA SER A 21 7.29 -8.42 43.67
C SER A 21 8.01 -7.16 43.19
N THR A 22 7.36 -6.02 43.40
CA THR A 22 7.85 -4.67 43.07
C THR A 22 8.83 -4.14 44.13
N SER A 23 9.90 -3.46 43.71
CA SER A 23 10.48 -2.38 44.51
C SER A 23 11.05 -1.25 43.65
N THR A 24 10.71 -0.03 44.08
CA THR A 24 11.03 1.28 43.52
C THR A 24 12.37 1.83 44.04
N ALA A 25 13.12 2.58 43.23
CA ALA A 25 13.99 3.64 43.74
C ALA A 25 14.26 4.75 42.71
N VAL A 26 13.98 5.97 43.15
CA VAL A 26 14.15 7.27 42.47
C VAL A 26 15.60 7.77 42.61
N ARG A 27 16.17 8.38 41.56
CA ARG A 27 17.30 9.32 41.69
C ARG A 27 17.12 10.55 40.79
N ARG A 28 17.27 11.73 41.42
CA ARG A 28 17.35 13.07 40.81
C ARG A 28 18.75 13.33 40.21
N PRO A 29 18.89 14.26 39.25
CA PRO A 29 20.16 14.94 38.98
C PRO A 29 20.16 16.44 39.39
N PRO A 30 21.34 17.08 39.52
CA PRO A 30 21.51 18.42 40.08
C PRO A 30 21.62 19.54 39.02
N ARG A 31 21.47 20.78 39.51
CA ARG A 31 21.59 22.08 38.81
C ARG A 31 23.04 22.56 38.71
N HIS A 32 23.37 23.31 37.65
CA HIS A 32 24.31 24.46 37.57
C HIS A 32 24.05 25.16 36.21
N ILE A 33 23.63 26.43 36.08
CA ILE A 33 24.15 27.78 36.38
C ILE A 33 25.12 28.37 35.33
N SER A 34 24.72 29.57 34.85
CA SER A 34 25.50 30.67 34.21
C SER A 34 25.81 30.52 32.70
N ARG A 35 25.89 31.55 31.85
CA ARG A 35 25.83 33.03 31.91
C ARG A 35 25.73 33.49 30.42
N SER A 36 24.77 34.32 30.01
CA SER A 36 24.85 35.79 29.82
C SER A 36 25.29 36.32 28.44
N ARG A 37 24.41 37.18 27.88
CA ARG A 37 24.63 38.45 27.11
C ARG A 37 25.03 38.42 25.63
N GLY A 38 24.28 39.21 24.86
CA GLY A 38 24.72 39.83 23.61
C GLY A 38 23.58 40.38 22.74
N LEU A 39 23.07 41.57 23.06
CA LEU A 39 22.22 42.39 22.17
C LEU A 39 23.07 43.00 21.04
N HIS A 40 22.51 43.14 19.82
CA HIS A 40 22.49 44.45 19.14
C HIS A 40 21.45 44.52 18.01
N ARG A 41 20.76 45.67 17.98
CA ARG A 41 19.85 46.18 16.95
C ARG A 41 20.64 46.81 15.81
N GLY A 42 20.05 46.81 14.62
CA GLY A 42 20.40 47.73 13.54
C GLY A 42 19.31 47.74 12.46
N ALA A 43 18.46 48.76 12.49
CA ALA A 43 17.49 49.07 11.45
C ALA A 43 18.08 50.11 10.49
N MET A 44 17.79 50.03 9.19
CA MET A 44 17.53 51.21 8.36
C MET A 44 16.85 50.82 7.05
N SER A 45 15.80 51.57 6.74
CA SER A 45 15.01 51.61 5.50
C SER A 45 15.56 52.72 4.61
N VAL A 46 15.58 52.53 3.28
CA VAL A 46 15.38 53.60 2.27
C VAL A 46 14.73 53.01 1.01
N VAL A 47 13.91 53.84 0.38
CA VAL A 47 12.86 53.62 -0.61
C VAL A 47 13.29 54.03 -2.04
N ALA A 48 12.59 53.44 -3.04
CA ALA A 48 12.30 53.89 -4.42
C ALA A 48 13.38 53.80 -5.51
N ALA A 49 13.05 53.20 -6.67
CA ALA A 49 12.36 53.88 -7.77
C ALA A 49 12.01 52.91 -8.93
N VAL A 50 10.98 53.30 -9.68
CA VAL A 50 10.27 52.59 -10.76
C VAL A 50 10.92 52.90 -12.12
N SER A 51 10.99 51.93 -13.04
CA SER A 51 10.88 52.22 -14.48
C SER A 51 10.30 51.05 -15.26
N SER A 52 9.22 51.33 -15.98
CA SER A 52 8.42 50.45 -16.84
C SER A 52 8.92 50.46 -18.29
N THR A 53 9.02 49.30 -18.93
CA THR A 53 8.88 49.15 -20.40
C THR A 53 8.38 47.74 -20.74
N HIS A 54 7.16 47.65 -21.28
CA HIS A 54 6.59 46.46 -21.92
C HIS A 54 7.04 46.33 -23.38
N PRO A 55 7.11 45.09 -23.90
CA PRO A 55 6.61 44.80 -25.23
C PRO A 55 5.51 43.73 -25.18
N SER A 56 4.42 44.00 -25.91
CA SER A 56 3.29 43.13 -26.15
C SER A 56 3.69 41.92 -27.01
N ALA A 57 3.37 40.71 -26.56
CA ALA A 57 3.27 39.52 -27.40
C ALA A 57 1.86 38.96 -27.28
N THR A 58 1.18 38.90 -28.42
CA THR A 58 -0.17 38.38 -28.62
C THR A 58 -0.24 36.90 -28.23
N ALA A 59 -1.15 36.58 -27.32
CA ALA A 59 -1.48 35.21 -26.94
C ALA A 59 -2.28 34.54 -28.07
N ASP A 60 -1.70 33.49 -28.66
CA ASP A 60 -2.43 32.56 -29.52
C ASP A 60 -2.83 31.36 -28.65
N GLY A 61 -4.13 31.19 -28.47
CA GLY A 61 -4.76 30.24 -27.53
C GLY A 61 -4.74 28.80 -28.02
N SER A 62 -3.55 28.24 -28.24
CA SER A 62 -3.35 26.81 -28.42
C SER A 62 -2.94 26.19 -27.08
N PRO A 63 -3.50 25.06 -26.63
CA PRO A 63 -2.93 24.33 -25.49
C PRO A 63 -1.47 24.00 -25.81
N PRO A 64 -0.53 24.11 -24.85
CA PRO A 64 0.87 23.83 -25.12
C PRO A 64 0.98 22.39 -25.61
N GLN A 65 1.40 22.22 -26.87
CA GLN A 65 1.79 20.93 -27.41
C GLN A 65 2.84 20.35 -26.46
N MET A 66 2.52 19.26 -25.74
CA MET A 66 3.47 18.64 -24.82
C MET A 66 4.76 18.34 -25.58
N ALA A 67 5.83 19.04 -25.21
CA ALA A 67 7.11 18.91 -25.88
C ALA A 67 7.63 17.48 -25.67
N THR A 68 7.91 16.79 -26.78
CA THR A 68 8.51 15.46 -26.82
C THR A 68 9.80 15.41 -25.99
N THR A 69 10.03 14.31 -25.25
CA THR A 69 11.32 14.06 -24.58
C THR A 69 12.46 13.98 -25.59
N ARG A 70 13.57 14.68 -25.33
CA ARG A 70 14.72 14.77 -26.25
C ARG A 70 16.04 14.77 -25.50
N LEU A 71 17.06 14.15 -26.09
CA LEU A 71 18.44 14.19 -25.63
C LEU A 71 19.26 15.01 -26.62
N GLU A 72 19.67 16.22 -26.24
CA GLU A 72 20.37 17.15 -27.12
C GLU A 72 21.58 17.74 -26.39
N ARG A 73 22.78 17.64 -27.00
CA ARG A 73 24.02 18.24 -26.49
C ARG A 73 24.36 17.89 -25.03
N GLY A 74 24.03 16.67 -24.60
CA GLY A 74 24.26 16.21 -23.22
C GLY A 74 23.19 16.65 -22.22
N SER A 75 22.04 17.15 -22.70
CA SER A 75 20.90 17.53 -21.87
C SER A 75 19.66 16.71 -22.23
N LEU A 76 19.06 16.06 -21.24
CA LEU A 76 17.75 15.42 -21.37
C LEU A 76 16.65 16.44 -21.03
N LEU A 77 15.82 16.75 -22.01
CA LEU A 77 14.70 17.69 -21.89
C LEU A 77 13.38 16.91 -21.80
N VAL A 78 12.55 17.24 -20.80
CA VAL A 78 11.17 16.72 -20.62
C VAL A 78 10.22 17.89 -20.39
N GLY A 79 9.08 17.93 -21.09
CA GLY A 79 8.12 19.03 -20.95
C GLY A 79 8.74 20.43 -21.15
N GLY A 80 9.79 20.54 -21.98
CA GLY A 80 10.54 21.80 -22.21
C GLY A 80 11.51 22.18 -21.10
N ARG A 81 11.73 21.34 -20.08
CA ARG A 81 12.65 21.57 -18.96
C ARG A 81 13.80 20.57 -18.98
N GLU A 82 15.00 21.03 -18.63
CA GLU A 82 16.16 20.15 -18.44
C GLU A 82 15.98 19.29 -17.18
N LEU A 83 15.86 17.99 -17.39
CA LEU A 83 15.74 16.96 -16.35
C LEU A 83 17.10 16.42 -15.94
N LEU A 84 17.98 16.17 -16.93
CA LEU A 84 19.36 15.74 -16.72
C LEU A 84 20.28 16.61 -17.54
N SER A 85 21.41 16.98 -16.94
CA SER A 85 22.50 17.72 -17.56
C SER A 85 23.75 16.85 -17.57
N GLN A 86 24.67 17.12 -18.50
CA GLN A 86 25.94 16.37 -18.60
C GLN A 86 25.74 14.87 -18.85
N CYS A 87 24.68 14.49 -19.58
CA CYS A 87 24.49 13.12 -20.01
C CYS A 87 25.69 12.68 -20.86
N PRO A 88 26.28 11.51 -20.58
CA PRO A 88 27.49 11.09 -21.26
C PRO A 88 27.19 10.60 -22.69
N PRO A 89 28.20 10.53 -23.58
CA PRO A 89 27.99 10.19 -25.00
C PRO A 89 27.40 8.79 -25.25
N GLU A 90 27.59 7.87 -24.31
CA GLU A 90 27.03 6.51 -24.35
C GLU A 90 25.54 6.45 -24.00
N ALA A 91 24.97 7.51 -23.40
CA ALA A 91 23.55 7.58 -23.12
C ALA A 91 22.75 7.70 -24.42
N THR A 92 21.73 6.87 -24.56
CA THR A 92 20.87 6.83 -25.74
C THR A 92 19.43 7.11 -25.35
N LEU A 93 18.67 7.66 -26.29
CA LEU A 93 17.25 7.93 -26.11
C LEU A 93 16.49 7.38 -27.31
N ARG A 94 15.52 6.52 -27.05
CA ARG A 94 14.59 5.98 -28.04
C ARG A 94 13.19 6.46 -27.71
N ALA A 95 12.44 6.94 -28.70
CA ALA A 95 11.05 7.27 -28.49
C ALA A 95 10.25 6.03 -28.08
N GLY A 96 9.29 6.18 -27.15
CA GLY A 96 8.25 5.18 -26.94
C GLY A 96 7.51 4.97 -28.27
N VAL A 97 7.20 3.73 -28.63
CA VAL A 97 6.68 3.37 -29.97
C VAL A 97 5.53 4.31 -30.36
N ALA A 98 5.71 4.98 -31.50
CA ALA A 98 4.87 6.06 -32.00
C ALA A 98 3.45 5.55 -32.32
N ASP A 99 2.47 6.30 -31.77
CA ASP A 99 0.99 6.22 -31.84
C ASP A 99 0.34 6.08 -30.45
N ALA A 100 0.99 5.40 -29.50
CA ALA A 100 0.41 5.13 -28.17
C ALA A 100 0.85 6.09 -27.05
N ALA A 101 1.93 6.88 -27.23
CA ALA A 101 2.54 7.65 -26.15
C ALA A 101 3.31 8.90 -26.62
N PRO A 102 2.62 10.00 -27.00
CA PRO A 102 3.29 11.26 -27.33
C PRO A 102 4.11 11.76 -26.14
N GLY A 103 5.43 11.82 -26.28
CA GLY A 103 6.34 12.40 -25.27
C GLY A 103 7.04 11.42 -24.34
N ALA A 104 6.66 10.14 -24.30
CA ALA A 104 7.39 9.12 -23.55
C ALA A 104 8.63 8.61 -24.33
N ALA A 105 9.67 8.20 -23.60
CA ALA A 105 10.90 7.70 -24.18
C ALA A 105 11.55 6.64 -23.28
N PHE A 106 12.50 5.89 -23.84
CA PHE A 106 13.39 5.01 -23.10
C PHE A 106 14.82 5.54 -23.15
N LEU A 107 15.43 5.66 -21.99
CA LEU A 107 16.87 5.83 -21.84
C LEU A 107 17.55 4.47 -21.84
N GLY A 108 18.66 4.40 -22.53
CA GLY A 108 19.54 3.24 -22.59
C GLY A 108 21.01 3.66 -22.62
N ALA A 109 21.91 2.70 -22.62
CA ALA A 109 23.34 2.93 -22.79
C ALA A 109 24.04 1.70 -23.37
N ARG A 110 25.26 1.90 -23.89
CA ARG A 110 26.10 0.81 -24.41
C ARG A 110 27.45 0.77 -23.71
N ALA A 111 27.83 -0.40 -23.20
CA ALA A 111 29.13 -0.66 -22.60
C ALA A 111 30.19 -1.04 -23.65
N ALA A 112 31.46 -0.93 -23.27
CA ALA A 112 32.59 -1.31 -24.11
C ALA A 112 32.83 -2.83 -24.20
N ALA A 113 32.36 -3.60 -23.21
CA ALA A 113 32.52 -5.05 -23.14
C ALA A 113 31.25 -5.70 -22.54
N PRO A 114 30.96 -6.97 -22.86
CA PRO A 114 29.82 -7.67 -22.28
C PRO A 114 30.04 -7.92 -20.79
N SER A 115 28.96 -7.81 -20.01
CA SER A 115 28.92 -8.13 -18.58
C SER A 115 27.50 -8.54 -18.18
N SER A 116 27.39 -9.31 -17.10
CA SER A 116 26.11 -9.61 -16.44
C SER A 116 25.64 -8.47 -15.53
N ARG A 117 26.51 -7.48 -15.29
CA ARG A 117 26.20 -6.27 -14.52
C ARG A 117 26.93 -5.05 -15.07
N HIS A 118 26.18 -3.98 -15.31
CA HIS A 118 26.68 -2.67 -15.70
C HIS A 118 26.17 -1.59 -14.74
N VAL A 119 26.92 -0.49 -14.64
CA VAL A 119 26.47 0.75 -14.02
C VAL A 119 26.78 1.87 -15.00
N PHE A 120 25.75 2.55 -15.49
CA PHE A 120 25.86 3.62 -16.47
C PHE A 120 25.48 4.94 -15.84
N SER A 121 26.24 6.00 -16.15
CA SER A 121 25.89 7.37 -15.77
C SER A 121 24.84 7.94 -16.73
N LEU A 122 23.91 8.73 -16.19
CA LEU A 122 22.89 9.48 -16.91
C LEU A 122 23.11 11.00 -16.79
N GLY A 123 24.15 11.45 -16.10
CA GLY A 123 24.39 12.86 -15.78
C GLY A 123 23.75 13.30 -14.47
N THR A 124 23.59 14.61 -14.26
CA THR A 124 23.13 15.20 -12.99
C THR A 124 21.75 15.83 -13.11
N ILE A 125 20.91 15.66 -12.08
CA ILE A 125 19.63 16.36 -11.97
C ILE A 125 19.91 17.84 -11.64
N PRO A 126 19.53 18.81 -12.51
CA PRO A 126 19.77 20.22 -12.26
C PRO A 126 19.06 20.73 -11.00
N LYS A 127 19.56 21.83 -10.44
CA LYS A 127 18.91 22.49 -9.30
C LYS A 127 17.45 22.89 -9.61
N GLY A 128 16.62 22.86 -8.57
CA GLY A 128 15.20 23.24 -8.64
C GLY A 128 14.25 22.07 -8.88
N TRP A 129 14.76 20.86 -9.12
CA TRP A 129 13.97 19.65 -9.01
C TRP A 129 13.94 19.17 -7.55
N ARG A 130 12.77 18.73 -7.10
CA ARG A 130 12.62 17.84 -5.94
C ARG A 130 12.23 16.47 -6.46
N TRP A 131 12.56 15.42 -5.72
CA TRP A 131 12.24 14.07 -6.12
C TRP A 131 11.68 13.24 -4.97
N LEU A 132 10.88 12.25 -5.35
CA LEU A 132 10.38 11.13 -4.55
C LEU A 132 10.91 9.84 -5.21
N SER A 133 11.66 9.06 -4.46
CA SER A 133 12.11 7.72 -4.82
C SER A 133 11.27 6.69 -4.08
N LEU A 134 10.86 5.62 -4.77
CA LEU A 134 10.54 4.34 -4.13
C LEU A 134 11.71 3.40 -4.43
N PHE A 135 12.43 2.99 -3.39
CA PHE A 135 13.62 2.15 -3.50
C PHE A 135 13.45 0.86 -2.70
N LYS A 136 14.13 -0.22 -3.11
CA LYS A 136 14.18 -1.44 -2.28
C LYS A 136 15.00 -1.15 -1.03
N LEU A 137 14.31 -0.98 0.09
CA LEU A 137 14.94 -0.82 1.41
C LEU A 137 15.67 -2.10 1.81
N LYS A 138 15.04 -3.24 1.57
CA LYS A 138 15.61 -4.57 1.71
C LYS A 138 15.05 -5.49 0.66
N ILE A 139 15.54 -6.73 0.62
CA ILE A 139 15.19 -7.69 -0.43
C ILE A 139 13.66 -7.85 -0.64
N TRP A 140 12.86 -7.78 0.42
CA TRP A 140 11.39 -7.96 0.37
C TRP A 140 10.59 -6.69 0.03
N TRP A 141 11.05 -5.51 0.49
CA TRP A 141 10.18 -4.33 0.65
C TRP A 141 10.80 -3.05 0.10
N MET A 142 9.93 -2.22 -0.47
CA MET A 142 10.26 -0.84 -0.82
C MET A 142 10.00 0.11 0.35
N ALA A 143 10.66 1.26 0.30
CA ALA A 143 10.36 2.43 1.12
C ALA A 143 10.43 3.72 0.28
N PRO A 144 9.71 4.78 0.67
CA PRO A 144 9.88 6.08 0.07
C PRO A 144 11.11 6.81 0.60
N LYS A 145 11.68 7.70 -0.21
CA LYS A 145 12.59 8.76 0.21
C LYS A 145 12.37 9.99 -0.64
N THR A 146 12.45 11.17 -0.05
CA THR A 146 12.38 12.43 -0.77
C THR A 146 13.71 13.18 -0.69
N GLY A 147 13.97 14.05 -1.67
CA GLY A 147 15.20 14.83 -1.72
C GLY A 147 15.25 15.81 -2.89
N ALA A 148 16.43 16.40 -3.12
CA ALA A 148 16.64 17.37 -4.19
C ALA A 148 18.02 17.27 -4.84
N ASP A 149 18.98 16.64 -4.18
CA ASP A 149 20.32 16.33 -4.70
C ASP A 149 20.32 14.99 -5.43
N THR A 150 21.18 14.84 -6.44
CA THR A 150 21.22 13.61 -7.24
C THR A 150 21.88 12.46 -6.46
N ALA A 151 22.94 12.77 -5.70
CA ALA A 151 23.63 11.81 -4.83
C ALA A 151 22.69 11.16 -3.79
N GLY A 152 21.65 11.88 -3.36
CA GLY A 152 20.69 11.40 -2.36
C GLY A 152 19.74 10.30 -2.84
N VAL A 153 19.64 10.05 -4.16
CA VAL A 153 18.79 9.00 -4.74
C VAL A 153 19.31 7.63 -4.27
N PRO A 154 18.52 6.86 -3.49
CA PRO A 154 19.00 5.58 -2.95
C PRO A 154 19.34 4.57 -4.04
N ALA A 155 20.30 3.69 -3.74
CA ALA A 155 20.50 2.49 -4.52
C ALA A 155 19.21 1.66 -4.58
N GLU A 156 19.01 0.93 -5.66
CA GLU A 156 17.81 0.13 -5.89
C GLU A 156 16.51 0.95 -5.98
N THR A 157 16.58 2.20 -6.43
CA THR A 157 15.40 3.01 -6.75
C THR A 157 14.66 2.38 -7.93
N GLN A 158 13.39 2.02 -7.74
CA GLN A 158 12.52 1.39 -8.75
C GLN A 158 11.49 2.36 -9.35
N MET A 159 11.33 3.54 -8.74
CA MET A 159 10.53 4.64 -9.25
C MET A 159 11.16 5.95 -8.78
N LEU A 160 11.40 6.88 -9.69
CA LEU A 160 11.80 8.24 -9.37
C LEU A 160 10.80 9.22 -10.00
N LEU A 161 10.01 9.86 -9.15
CA LEU A 161 9.10 10.94 -9.53
C LEU A 161 9.77 12.27 -9.17
N LEU A 162 9.81 13.21 -10.10
CA LEU A 162 10.43 14.52 -9.90
C LEU A 162 9.41 15.63 -10.14
N GLU A 163 9.54 16.72 -9.40
CA GLU A 163 8.73 17.93 -9.51
C GLU A 163 9.61 19.15 -9.69
N LYS A 164 9.22 20.01 -10.63
CA LYS A 164 9.78 21.35 -10.80
C LYS A 164 8.68 22.37 -10.98
N THR A 165 8.54 23.25 -10.00
CA THR A 165 7.64 24.39 -10.05
C THR A 165 8.30 25.54 -10.80
N GLY A 166 7.62 26.05 -11.84
CA GLY A 166 8.06 27.23 -12.58
C GLY A 166 7.61 28.54 -11.92
N ASN A 167 7.05 29.47 -12.70
CA ASN A 167 6.65 30.80 -12.20
C ASN A 167 5.36 30.79 -11.36
N GLY A 168 4.76 29.63 -11.13
CA GLY A 168 3.56 29.41 -10.32
C GLY A 168 3.22 27.92 -10.24
N VAL A 169 2.23 27.56 -9.41
CA VAL A 169 1.80 26.15 -9.22
C VAL A 169 1.23 25.57 -10.53
N GLU A 170 0.54 26.39 -11.33
CA GLU A 170 0.00 26.01 -12.65
C GLU A 170 1.10 25.73 -13.70
N ASP A 171 2.34 26.17 -13.44
CA ASP A 171 3.51 25.92 -14.29
C ASP A 171 4.37 24.76 -13.73
N THR A 172 3.80 23.92 -12.86
CA THR A 172 4.51 22.76 -12.30
C THR A 172 4.58 21.64 -13.33
N VAL A 173 5.78 21.10 -13.52
CA VAL A 173 6.01 19.93 -14.38
C VAL A 173 6.50 18.79 -13.52
N TYR A 174 5.91 17.62 -13.75
CA TYR A 174 6.33 16.35 -13.19
C TYR A 174 7.07 15.53 -14.24
N ALA A 175 8.15 14.88 -13.83
CA ALA A 175 8.86 13.90 -14.63
C ALA A 175 8.87 12.56 -13.88
N LEU A 176 8.64 11.47 -14.60
CA LEU A 176 8.65 10.13 -14.06
C LEU A 176 9.73 9.32 -14.75
N MET A 177 10.61 8.70 -13.97
CA MET A 177 11.59 7.73 -14.42
C MET A 177 11.29 6.38 -13.77
N LEU A 178 10.97 5.39 -14.60
CA LEU A 178 10.74 4.01 -14.19
C LEU A 178 11.85 3.16 -14.78
N PRO A 179 12.83 2.68 -14.01
CA PRO A 179 13.68 1.58 -14.46
C PRO A 179 12.82 0.33 -14.67
N VAL A 180 13.08 -0.42 -15.74
CA VAL A 180 12.25 -1.54 -16.18
C VAL A 180 13.08 -2.76 -16.56
N LEU A 181 12.39 -3.83 -16.95
CA LEU A 181 13.01 -5.02 -17.53
C LEU A 181 13.32 -4.80 -19.02
N ASP A 182 14.51 -5.20 -19.43
CA ASP A 182 14.97 -5.21 -20.82
C ASP A 182 15.58 -6.58 -21.14
N GLY A 183 14.77 -7.42 -21.80
CA GLY A 183 15.07 -8.85 -21.96
C GLY A 183 15.17 -9.56 -20.62
N ASP A 184 16.34 -10.17 -20.38
CA ASP A 184 16.67 -10.92 -19.17
C ASP A 184 17.41 -10.07 -18.11
N PHE A 185 17.48 -8.75 -18.32
CA PHE A 185 18.13 -7.80 -17.43
C PHE A 185 17.11 -6.89 -16.75
N ARG A 186 17.41 -6.53 -15.50
CA ARG A 186 16.65 -5.56 -14.71
C ARG A 186 17.47 -4.29 -14.56
N ALA A 187 16.81 -3.14 -14.74
CA ALA A 187 17.36 -1.85 -14.35
C ALA A 187 16.96 -1.43 -12.93
N SER A 188 17.81 -0.67 -12.25
CA SER A 188 17.48 0.11 -11.04
C SER A 188 18.23 1.45 -11.08
N LEU A 189 17.71 2.48 -10.40
CA LEU A 189 18.34 3.80 -10.33
C LEU A 189 19.12 3.98 -9.02
N GLN A 190 20.16 4.83 -9.05
CA GLN A 190 20.93 5.23 -7.86
C GLN A 190 21.64 6.57 -8.07
N GLY A 191 21.92 7.29 -7.00
CA GLY A 191 22.84 8.43 -7.00
C GLY A 191 24.27 7.98 -6.74
N SER A 192 25.26 8.62 -7.38
CA SER A 192 26.68 8.41 -7.12
C SER A 192 27.24 9.44 -6.12
N PRO A 193 28.36 9.15 -5.44
CA PRO A 193 29.08 10.13 -4.61
C PRO A 193 29.51 11.40 -5.37
N GLU A 194 29.70 11.30 -6.69
CA GLU A 194 30.02 12.39 -7.61
C GLU A 194 28.77 13.21 -8.02
N ASN A 195 27.61 12.92 -7.43
CA ASN A 195 26.33 13.57 -7.71
C ASN A 195 25.85 13.36 -9.16
N GLU A 196 26.07 12.15 -9.69
CA GLU A 196 25.50 11.67 -10.93
C GLU A 196 24.35 10.70 -10.67
N LEU A 197 23.30 10.76 -11.49
CA LEU A 197 22.27 9.75 -11.53
C LEU A 197 22.81 8.61 -12.38
N GLN A 198 22.71 7.40 -11.87
CA GLN A 198 23.15 6.19 -12.54
C GLN A 198 21.98 5.22 -12.65
N PHE A 199 22.04 4.33 -13.64
CA PHE A 199 21.25 3.11 -13.61
C PHE A 199 22.16 1.89 -13.54
N CYS A 200 21.85 0.98 -12.62
CA CYS A 200 22.40 -0.37 -12.58
C CYS A 200 21.60 -1.26 -13.52
N PHE A 201 22.27 -2.13 -14.27
CA PHE A 201 21.64 -3.03 -15.24
C PHE A 201 22.23 -4.43 -15.11
N GLU A 202 21.43 -5.40 -14.66
CA GLU A 202 21.94 -6.71 -14.26
C GLU A 202 21.01 -7.89 -14.56
N SER A 203 21.60 -9.02 -14.93
CA SER A 203 20.89 -10.28 -15.18
C SER A 203 20.85 -11.20 -13.97
N GLY A 204 21.71 -10.99 -12.97
CA GLY A 204 21.85 -11.90 -11.83
C GLY A 204 22.48 -13.27 -12.17
N ASP A 205 23.01 -13.44 -13.39
CA ASP A 205 23.68 -14.66 -13.83
C ASP A 205 24.95 -14.28 -14.62
N PRO A 206 26.17 -14.66 -14.16
CA PRO A 206 27.43 -14.40 -14.85
C PRO A 206 27.48 -14.89 -16.31
N ASP A 207 26.70 -15.90 -16.66
CA ASP A 207 26.66 -16.46 -18.02
C ASP A 207 25.69 -15.71 -18.94
N VAL A 208 24.81 -14.88 -18.38
CA VAL A 208 23.89 -14.01 -19.13
C VAL A 208 24.48 -12.61 -19.19
N GLN A 209 25.16 -12.30 -20.30
CA GLN A 209 25.89 -11.06 -20.49
C GLN A 209 25.36 -10.25 -21.69
N THR A 210 25.41 -8.93 -21.57
CA THR A 210 25.08 -8.01 -22.66
C THR A 210 26.06 -6.84 -22.71
N MET A 211 26.11 -6.14 -23.83
CA MET A 211 26.75 -4.81 -23.94
C MET A 211 25.72 -3.69 -23.98
N ASP A 212 24.46 -4.01 -24.30
CA ASP A 212 23.44 -3.05 -24.68
C ASP A 212 22.30 -3.07 -23.66
N ALA A 213 22.00 -1.88 -23.14
CA ALA A 213 20.80 -1.57 -22.40
C ALA A 213 19.98 -0.63 -23.30
N VAL A 214 18.88 -1.10 -23.87
CA VAL A 214 18.12 -0.36 -24.90
C VAL A 214 16.93 0.35 -24.27
N ASP A 215 16.18 -0.38 -23.45
CA ASP A 215 14.93 0.09 -22.84
C ASP A 215 15.02 0.16 -21.31
N ALA A 216 16.19 0.48 -20.76
CA ALA A 216 16.48 0.35 -19.32
C ALA A 216 15.61 1.25 -18.44
N VAL A 217 15.40 2.52 -18.83
CA VAL A 217 14.63 3.47 -18.02
C VAL A 217 13.57 4.16 -18.87
N PHE A 218 12.30 3.89 -18.57
CA PHE A 218 11.18 4.60 -19.16
C PHE A 218 11.04 5.99 -18.54
N VAL A 219 10.93 7.01 -19.39
CA VAL A 219 10.81 8.43 -18.99
C VAL A 219 9.55 9.02 -19.60
N ASN A 220 8.78 9.73 -18.77
CA ASN A 220 7.60 10.47 -19.21
C ASN A 220 7.42 11.76 -18.37
N SER A 221 6.58 12.68 -18.82
CA SER A 221 6.30 13.93 -18.11
C SER A 221 4.85 14.39 -18.24
N GLY A 222 4.38 15.18 -17.28
CA GLY A 222 3.03 15.75 -17.28
C GLY A 222 2.84 16.83 -16.22
N ASP A 223 1.62 17.34 -16.10
CA ASP A 223 1.19 18.37 -15.15
C ASP A 223 0.51 17.79 -13.90
N ASN A 224 0.25 16.48 -13.90
CA ASN A 224 -0.44 15.76 -12.83
C ASN A 224 0.30 14.44 -12.54
N PRO A 225 0.83 14.24 -11.31
CA PRO A 225 1.67 13.09 -11.01
C PRO A 225 0.89 11.77 -10.99
N PHE A 226 -0.39 11.78 -10.60
CA PHE A 226 -1.23 10.58 -10.55
C PHE A 226 -1.66 10.12 -11.93
N LYS A 227 -2.09 11.07 -12.78
CA LYS A 227 -2.38 10.79 -14.20
C LYS A 227 -1.12 10.33 -14.93
N LEU A 228 0.02 10.99 -14.68
CA LEU A 228 1.32 10.62 -15.25
C LEU A 228 1.69 9.18 -14.90
N MET A 229 1.56 8.79 -13.62
CA MET A 229 1.83 7.42 -13.17
C MET A 229 0.90 6.41 -13.86
N LYS A 230 -0.41 6.62 -13.79
CA LYS A 230 -1.43 5.75 -14.39
C LYS A 230 -1.21 5.51 -15.88
N GLU A 231 -1.08 6.59 -16.65
CA GLU A 231 -0.89 6.50 -18.10
C GLU A 231 0.47 5.89 -18.46
N SER A 232 1.52 6.18 -17.70
CA SER A 232 2.84 5.57 -17.90
C SER A 232 2.82 4.06 -17.71
N ILE A 233 2.16 3.55 -16.67
CA ILE A 233 2.02 2.10 -16.44
C ILE A 233 1.15 1.45 -17.52
N LYS A 234 0.08 2.12 -18.00
CA LYS A 234 -0.72 1.64 -19.14
C LYS A 234 0.08 1.58 -20.44
N ILE A 235 0.89 2.59 -20.72
CA ILE A 235 1.79 2.61 -21.89
C ILE A 235 2.82 1.50 -21.77
N LEU A 236 3.48 1.40 -20.62
CA LEU A 236 4.55 0.43 -20.40
C LEU A 236 4.04 -1.02 -20.48
N SER A 237 2.88 -1.32 -19.90
CA SER A 237 2.26 -2.65 -20.00
C SER A 237 1.94 -3.05 -21.45
N LYS A 238 1.45 -2.12 -22.27
CA LYS A 238 1.22 -2.36 -23.72
C LYS A 238 2.52 -2.59 -24.49
N ILE A 239 3.58 -1.82 -24.19
CA ILE A 239 4.87 -1.94 -24.88
C ILE A 239 5.59 -3.24 -24.50
N LYS A 240 5.62 -3.58 -23.21
CA LYS A 240 6.38 -4.73 -22.70
C LYS A 240 5.60 -6.04 -22.79
N GLY A 241 4.29 -6.01 -22.58
CA GLY A 241 3.43 -7.20 -22.68
C GLY A 241 3.68 -8.28 -21.61
N THR A 242 4.49 -8.00 -20.59
CA THR A 242 4.86 -8.96 -19.52
C THR A 242 4.10 -8.74 -18.21
N PHE A 243 3.33 -7.66 -18.10
CA PHE A 243 2.47 -7.36 -16.96
C PHE A 243 1.28 -6.54 -17.43
N SER A 244 0.26 -6.44 -16.57
CA SER A 244 -0.97 -5.69 -16.88
C SER A 244 -1.22 -4.59 -15.86
N HIS A 245 -1.83 -3.49 -16.31
CA HIS A 245 -2.42 -2.50 -15.41
C HIS A 245 -3.59 -3.10 -14.61
N ILE A 246 -3.81 -2.63 -13.39
CA ILE A 246 -4.83 -3.19 -12.48
C ILE A 246 -6.25 -3.18 -13.05
N GLU A 247 -6.60 -2.20 -13.90
CA GLU A 247 -7.93 -2.12 -14.55
C GLU A 247 -8.21 -3.31 -15.49
N SER A 248 -7.17 -4.02 -15.93
CA SER A 248 -7.29 -5.19 -16.80
C SER A 248 -7.33 -6.52 -16.02
N LYS A 249 -7.23 -6.47 -14.69
CA LYS A 249 -7.20 -7.66 -13.83
C LYS A 249 -8.51 -7.84 -13.09
N GLU A 250 -8.87 -9.10 -12.83
CA GLU A 250 -10.06 -9.43 -12.04
C GLU A 250 -9.83 -9.04 -10.58
N THR A 251 -10.75 -8.23 -10.02
CA THR A 251 -10.77 -7.88 -8.60
C THR A 251 -11.29 -9.04 -7.77
N PRO A 252 -10.53 -9.54 -6.79
CA PRO A 252 -10.98 -10.66 -5.95
C PRO A 252 -12.14 -10.31 -5.04
N ALA A 253 -13.18 -11.16 -5.01
CA ALA A 253 -14.40 -10.90 -4.25
C ALA A 253 -14.23 -10.95 -2.72
N ASN A 254 -13.12 -11.52 -2.21
CA ASN A 254 -12.81 -11.53 -0.78
C ASN A 254 -12.49 -10.12 -0.24
N LEU A 255 -12.13 -9.17 -1.09
CA LEU A 255 -11.72 -7.83 -0.66
C LEU A 255 -12.86 -7.00 -0.04
N ASP A 256 -14.12 -7.32 -0.34
CA ASP A 256 -15.27 -6.64 0.26
C ASP A 256 -15.69 -7.21 1.63
N TRP A 257 -14.94 -8.21 2.11
CA TRP A 257 -15.22 -8.93 3.34
C TRP A 257 -14.13 -8.69 4.39
N PHE A 258 -14.57 -8.45 5.62
CA PHE A 258 -13.68 -8.38 6.76
C PHE A 258 -12.99 -9.73 6.97
N GLY A 259 -11.67 -9.69 7.17
CA GLY A 259 -10.87 -10.88 7.36
C GLY A 259 -10.20 -11.02 8.72
N TRP A 260 -9.69 -12.22 8.97
CA TRP A 260 -8.79 -12.52 10.08
C TRP A 260 -7.61 -13.36 9.57
N CYS A 261 -6.39 -12.99 9.96
CA CYS A 261 -5.16 -13.71 9.65
C CYS A 261 -4.60 -14.31 10.93
N THR A 262 -4.23 -15.59 10.90
CA THR A 262 -3.81 -16.31 12.11
C THR A 262 -2.37 -16.01 12.57
N TRP A 263 -1.62 -15.16 11.85
CA TRP A 263 -0.19 -14.94 12.07
C TRP A 263 0.14 -14.40 13.46
N ASP A 264 -0.26 -13.18 13.84
CA ASP A 264 0.08 -12.66 15.19
C ASP A 264 -0.68 -13.39 16.31
N ALA A 265 -1.80 -14.05 15.97
CA ALA A 265 -2.59 -14.80 16.92
C ALA A 265 -1.82 -16.02 17.45
N PHE A 266 -1.14 -16.76 16.55
CA PHE A 266 -0.53 -18.04 16.89
C PHE A 266 0.89 -18.25 16.38
N TYR A 267 1.35 -17.44 15.43
CA TYR A 267 2.51 -17.72 14.58
C TYR A 267 2.44 -19.18 14.09
N LYS A 268 3.56 -19.91 14.12
CA LYS A 268 3.65 -21.32 13.74
C LYS A 268 2.80 -22.26 14.63
N ALA A 269 2.23 -21.80 15.74
CA ALA A 269 1.41 -22.62 16.64
C ALA A 269 -0.08 -22.70 16.25
N VAL A 270 -0.47 -22.14 15.09
CA VAL A 270 -1.86 -22.18 14.59
C VAL A 270 -2.41 -23.62 14.58
N ASN A 271 -3.65 -23.79 15.01
CA ASN A 271 -4.31 -25.08 15.11
C ASN A 271 -5.85 -24.95 14.99
N PRO A 272 -6.57 -26.05 14.74
CA PRO A 272 -8.02 -26.04 14.54
C PRO A 272 -8.84 -25.44 15.70
N VAL A 273 -8.43 -25.68 16.95
CA VAL A 273 -9.15 -25.19 18.13
C VAL A 273 -9.03 -23.67 18.23
N GLY A 274 -7.82 -23.14 18.10
CA GLY A 274 -7.58 -21.69 18.12
C GLY A 274 -8.30 -20.96 16.99
N ILE A 275 -8.39 -21.57 15.80
CA ILE A 275 -9.17 -21.01 14.68
C ILE A 275 -10.66 -20.92 15.03
N GLU A 276 -11.24 -22.00 15.56
CA GLU A 276 -12.65 -22.02 15.98
C GLU A 276 -12.95 -20.95 17.04
N GLU A 277 -12.08 -20.83 18.06
CA GLU A 277 -12.21 -19.85 19.13
C GLU A 277 -12.13 -18.40 18.62
N GLY A 278 -11.21 -18.10 17.70
CA GLY A 278 -11.07 -16.76 17.12
C GLY A 278 -12.27 -16.36 16.28
N LEU A 279 -12.75 -17.26 15.41
CA LEU A 279 -13.96 -17.03 14.61
C LEU A 279 -15.19 -16.83 15.49
N GLN A 280 -15.34 -17.67 16.53
CA GLN A 280 -16.43 -17.57 17.50
C GLN A 280 -16.41 -16.23 18.24
N SER A 281 -15.23 -15.79 18.69
CA SER A 281 -15.06 -14.54 19.44
C SER A 281 -15.40 -13.31 18.60
N LEU A 282 -14.92 -13.25 17.36
CA LEU A 282 -15.22 -12.15 16.44
C LEU A 282 -16.71 -12.09 16.06
N ARG A 283 -17.32 -13.26 15.83
CA ARG A 283 -18.75 -13.37 15.53
C ARG A 283 -19.62 -12.87 16.70
N GLU A 284 -19.31 -13.28 17.93
CA GLU A 284 -20.03 -12.83 19.13
C GLU A 284 -19.88 -11.33 19.38
N GLY A 285 -18.75 -10.73 19.01
CA GLY A 285 -18.54 -9.29 19.11
C GLY A 285 -19.20 -8.45 18.02
N GLY A 286 -19.89 -9.08 17.06
CA GLY A 286 -20.59 -8.40 15.97
C GLY A 286 -19.70 -7.98 14.79
N ALA A 287 -18.48 -8.53 14.69
CA ALA A 287 -17.57 -8.32 13.56
C ALA A 287 -17.20 -9.68 12.93
N PRO A 288 -18.18 -10.44 12.39
CA PRO A 288 -17.92 -11.79 11.91
C PRO A 288 -17.01 -11.78 10.68
N PRO A 289 -15.83 -12.41 10.72
CA PRO A 289 -14.95 -12.47 9.55
C PRO A 289 -15.57 -13.39 8.49
N ARG A 290 -15.63 -12.89 7.26
CA ARG A 290 -16.03 -13.70 6.09
C ARG A 290 -14.84 -14.12 5.25
N PHE A 291 -13.65 -13.66 5.61
CA PHE A 291 -12.37 -14.06 5.04
C PHE A 291 -11.43 -14.56 6.14
N LEU A 292 -10.77 -15.70 5.94
CA LEU A 292 -9.77 -16.25 6.85
C LEU A 292 -8.48 -16.52 6.08
N ILE A 293 -7.34 -16.10 6.62
CA ILE A 293 -6.03 -16.54 6.17
C ILE A 293 -5.48 -17.49 7.25
N ILE A 294 -5.36 -18.77 6.91
CA ILE A 294 -4.59 -19.73 7.69
C ILE A 294 -3.12 -19.50 7.32
N ASP A 295 -2.46 -18.68 8.13
CA ASP A 295 -1.08 -18.25 7.94
C ASP A 295 -0.09 -19.36 8.36
N ASP A 296 1.21 -19.07 8.33
CA ASP A 296 2.29 -20.03 8.50
C ASP A 296 2.13 -20.92 9.77
N GLY A 297 2.52 -22.18 9.62
CA GLY A 297 2.45 -23.23 10.65
C GLY A 297 1.56 -24.41 10.30
N TRP A 298 0.77 -24.38 9.23
CA TRP A 298 -0.11 -25.49 8.85
C TRP A 298 0.57 -26.56 7.97
N GLN A 299 1.64 -26.20 7.27
CA GLN A 299 2.36 -27.08 6.34
C GLN A 299 3.19 -28.15 7.06
N GLN A 300 3.40 -29.29 6.40
CA GLN A 300 4.33 -30.32 6.85
C GLN A 300 5.76 -29.98 6.43
N ILE A 301 6.61 -29.66 7.41
CA ILE A 301 7.98 -29.19 7.18
C ILE A 301 9.00 -30.01 7.97
N VAL A 302 10.27 -29.90 7.57
CA VAL A 302 11.42 -30.43 8.31
C VAL A 302 12.42 -29.31 8.58
N ASN A 303 13.05 -29.36 9.75
CA ASN A 303 14.29 -28.64 10.02
C ASN A 303 15.40 -29.70 10.04
N GLU A 304 16.20 -29.76 8.98
CA GLU A 304 17.29 -30.75 8.81
C GLU A 304 18.50 -30.45 9.70
N PHE A 305 18.45 -29.36 10.48
CA PHE A 305 19.56 -28.83 11.26
C PHE A 305 19.33 -28.94 12.77
N LYS A 306 18.42 -29.80 13.24
CA LYS A 306 18.00 -29.91 14.67
C LYS A 306 19.07 -30.39 15.67
N GLU A 307 20.31 -30.69 15.24
CA GLU A 307 21.45 -31.05 16.11
C GLU A 307 22.42 -29.88 16.38
N VAL A 308 21.93 -28.64 16.48
CA VAL A 308 22.78 -27.51 16.88
C VAL A 308 22.26 -26.83 18.14
N ASP A 309 23.21 -26.41 18.98
CA ASP A 309 23.02 -25.75 20.27
C ASP A 309 21.98 -24.61 20.17
N GLY A 310 21.29 -24.30 21.27
CA GLY A 310 20.13 -23.40 21.29
C GLY A 310 20.37 -22.01 20.70
N ALA A 311 21.63 -21.58 20.57
CA ALA A 311 22.05 -20.34 19.92
C ALA A 311 21.90 -20.32 18.38
N LEU A 312 21.85 -21.48 17.71
CA LEU A 312 21.72 -21.60 16.24
C LEU A 312 20.29 -21.81 15.75
N LEU A 313 19.33 -21.94 16.67
CA LEU A 313 17.91 -22.04 16.30
C LEU A 313 17.45 -20.81 15.52
N GLU A 314 18.04 -19.64 15.81
CA GLU A 314 17.74 -18.40 15.11
C GLU A 314 18.20 -18.40 13.65
N GLU A 315 19.31 -19.09 13.38
CA GLU A 315 19.92 -19.14 12.05
C GLU A 315 19.24 -20.17 11.15
N THR A 316 18.50 -21.13 11.69
CA THR A 316 17.95 -22.28 10.94
C THR A 316 16.45 -22.17 10.64
N VAL A 317 15.73 -21.24 11.29
CA VAL A 317 14.26 -21.13 11.16
C VAL A 317 13.80 -20.83 9.73
N PHE A 318 14.59 -20.06 8.96
CA PHE A 318 14.29 -19.76 7.56
C PHE A 318 14.79 -20.87 6.62
N ALA A 319 15.60 -21.79 7.10
CA ALA A 319 16.11 -22.91 6.30
C ALA A 319 15.21 -24.16 6.38
N GLU A 320 14.08 -24.08 7.10
CA GLU A 320 13.06 -25.13 7.13
C GLU A 320 12.49 -25.40 5.74
N ARG A 321 12.18 -26.67 5.43
CA ARG A 321 11.78 -27.09 4.08
C ARG A 321 10.46 -27.84 4.06
N LEU A 322 9.68 -27.63 3.00
CA LEU A 322 8.46 -28.37 2.75
C LEU A 322 8.76 -29.84 2.44
N VAL A 323 8.11 -30.78 3.12
CA VAL A 323 8.29 -32.22 2.83
C VAL A 323 7.06 -32.87 2.19
N ASP A 324 5.87 -32.32 2.42
CA ASP A 324 4.60 -32.82 1.88
C ASP A 324 3.69 -31.65 1.51
N LEU A 325 2.80 -31.84 0.53
CA LEU A 325 1.83 -30.83 0.11
C LEU A 325 0.64 -30.71 1.06
N LYS A 326 0.41 -31.73 1.88
CA LYS A 326 -0.70 -31.79 2.84
C LYS A 326 -0.37 -31.11 4.15
N GLU A 327 -1.42 -30.83 4.91
CA GLU A 327 -1.34 -30.29 6.27
C GLU A 327 -0.59 -31.23 7.22
N ASN A 328 0.03 -30.63 8.23
CA ASN A 328 0.71 -31.35 9.31
C ASN A 328 -0.27 -31.94 10.34
N ASP A 329 0.30 -32.66 11.31
CA ASP A 329 -0.46 -33.41 12.30
C ASP A 329 -1.33 -32.53 13.23
N LYS A 330 -1.08 -31.21 13.33
CA LYS A 330 -1.95 -30.30 14.11
C LYS A 330 -3.38 -30.25 13.56
N PHE A 331 -3.55 -30.56 12.27
CA PHE A 331 -4.83 -30.56 11.58
C PHE A 331 -5.41 -31.97 11.38
N ARG A 332 -4.83 -32.98 12.07
CA ARG A 332 -5.24 -34.38 12.03
C ARG A 332 -5.41 -34.91 13.46
N GLY A 333 -6.60 -34.81 14.02
CA GLY A 333 -6.85 -35.25 15.39
C GLY A 333 -8.31 -35.18 15.80
N GLU A 334 -8.54 -35.02 17.11
CA GLU A 334 -9.90 -34.97 17.68
C GLU A 334 -10.68 -33.73 17.24
N ALA A 335 -10.00 -32.58 17.11
CA ALA A 335 -10.64 -31.31 16.75
C ALA A 335 -11.11 -31.24 15.29
N CYS A 336 -10.37 -31.88 14.37
CA CYS A 336 -10.75 -32.08 12.97
C CYS A 336 -9.99 -33.28 12.37
N LYS A 337 -10.62 -33.98 11.43
CA LYS A 337 -10.02 -35.16 10.78
C LYS A 337 -8.88 -34.81 9.82
N ASN A 338 -9.01 -33.67 9.14
CA ASN A 338 -8.06 -33.10 8.19
C ASN A 338 -8.41 -31.62 7.98
N LEU A 339 -7.62 -30.91 7.15
CA LEU A 339 -7.88 -29.51 6.82
C LEU A 339 -9.28 -29.29 6.20
N GLY A 340 -9.75 -30.21 5.36
CA GLY A 340 -11.07 -30.09 4.71
C GLY A 340 -12.24 -30.18 5.68
N ASP A 341 -12.13 -31.02 6.71
CA ASP A 341 -13.11 -31.12 7.80
C ASP A 341 -13.19 -29.79 8.59
N LEU A 342 -12.04 -29.17 8.89
CA LEU A 342 -12.00 -27.85 9.51
C LEU A 342 -12.64 -26.78 8.61
N VAL A 343 -12.20 -26.68 7.35
CA VAL A 343 -12.69 -25.67 6.39
C VAL A 343 -14.20 -25.78 6.21
N LYS A 344 -14.70 -27.01 6.03
CA LYS A 344 -16.14 -27.25 5.94
C LYS A 344 -16.86 -26.78 7.21
N LYS A 345 -16.37 -27.18 8.38
CA LYS A 345 -16.96 -26.81 9.67
C LYS A 345 -17.04 -25.30 9.82
N ILE A 346 -15.96 -24.56 9.63
CA ILE A 346 -15.95 -23.10 9.85
C ILE A 346 -16.81 -22.34 8.84
N LYS A 347 -16.94 -22.84 7.60
CA LYS A 347 -17.85 -22.27 6.60
C LYS A 347 -19.31 -22.47 7.03
N GLU A 348 -19.66 -23.66 7.52
CA GLU A 348 -21.02 -24.00 7.96
C GLU A 348 -21.41 -23.33 9.28
N THR A 349 -20.49 -23.27 10.25
CA THR A 349 -20.79 -22.78 11.61
C THR A 349 -20.62 -21.27 11.73
N HIS A 350 -19.56 -20.70 11.15
CA HIS A 350 -19.23 -19.28 11.30
C HIS A 350 -19.60 -18.44 10.08
N GLY A 351 -19.99 -19.06 8.97
CA GLY A 351 -20.33 -18.36 7.73
C GLY A 351 -19.11 -17.73 7.06
N VAL A 352 -17.91 -18.30 7.27
CA VAL A 352 -16.71 -17.89 6.51
C VAL A 352 -16.97 -18.14 5.03
N LYS A 353 -16.66 -17.17 4.16
CA LYS A 353 -16.88 -17.26 2.71
C LYS A 353 -15.62 -17.67 1.98
N TYR A 354 -14.48 -17.12 2.39
CA TYR A 354 -13.18 -17.34 1.76
C TYR A 354 -12.18 -17.81 2.80
N VAL A 355 -11.49 -18.90 2.51
CA VAL A 355 -10.34 -19.38 3.29
C VAL A 355 -9.13 -19.39 2.38
N TYR A 356 -8.09 -18.64 2.72
CA TYR A 356 -6.80 -18.70 2.05
C TYR A 356 -5.79 -19.44 2.91
N ALA A 357 -4.92 -20.21 2.27
CA ALA A 357 -3.79 -20.85 2.93
C ALA A 357 -2.49 -20.13 2.55
N TRP A 358 -1.63 -19.89 3.54
CA TRP A 358 -0.31 -19.32 3.31
C TRP A 358 0.67 -20.38 2.79
N HIS A 359 1.56 -20.01 1.87
CA HIS A 359 2.79 -20.76 1.60
C HIS A 359 3.87 -19.83 1.03
N ALA A 360 5.14 -20.22 1.10
CA ALA A 360 6.19 -19.50 0.37
C ALA A 360 6.17 -19.86 -1.13
N LEU A 361 6.69 -18.99 -1.99
CA LEU A 361 6.78 -19.24 -3.44
C LEU A 361 7.49 -20.56 -3.76
N LEU A 362 8.56 -20.89 -3.03
CA LEU A 362 9.34 -22.12 -3.19
C LEU A 362 8.82 -23.30 -2.34
N GLY A 363 7.58 -23.23 -1.87
CA GLY A 363 6.95 -24.24 -1.02
C GLY A 363 7.00 -23.87 0.47
N TYR A 364 8.20 -23.59 1.00
CA TYR A 364 8.41 -23.02 2.33
C TYR A 364 9.66 -22.12 2.31
N TRP A 365 10.04 -21.50 3.45
CA TRP A 365 11.15 -20.55 3.52
C TRP A 365 12.47 -21.05 2.89
N GLY A 366 12.92 -22.26 3.26
CA GLY A 366 14.12 -22.92 2.71
C GLY A 366 13.86 -23.72 1.44
N GLY A 367 12.71 -23.53 0.79
CA GLY A 367 12.27 -24.30 -0.36
C GLY A 367 11.64 -25.64 -0.01
N VAL A 368 11.77 -26.63 -0.90
CA VAL A 368 11.32 -28.01 -0.70
C VAL A 368 12.46 -28.92 -0.28
N CYS A 369 12.15 -29.96 0.50
CA CYS A 369 13.13 -30.94 0.94
C CYS A 369 13.57 -31.84 -0.22
N THR A 370 14.87 -31.84 -0.54
CA THR A 370 15.41 -32.59 -1.68
C THR A 370 15.44 -34.10 -1.47
N SER A 371 15.29 -34.55 -0.22
CA SER A 371 15.27 -35.97 0.16
C SER A 371 13.85 -36.52 0.38
N SER A 372 12.80 -35.72 0.16
CA SER A 372 11.41 -36.18 0.29
C SER A 372 10.95 -36.95 -0.95
N ASP A 373 10.46 -38.16 -0.75
CA ASP A 373 9.81 -38.98 -1.78
C ASP A 373 8.65 -38.25 -2.47
N VAL A 374 7.91 -37.42 -1.73
CA VAL A 374 6.78 -36.64 -2.28
C VAL A 374 7.27 -35.53 -3.21
N MET A 375 8.44 -34.96 -2.91
CA MET A 375 9.04 -33.86 -3.68
C MET A 375 9.86 -34.35 -4.87
N GLU A 376 10.34 -35.60 -4.86
CA GLU A 376 11.25 -36.18 -5.86
C GLU A 376 10.78 -35.94 -7.31
N LYS A 377 9.49 -36.08 -7.58
CA LYS A 377 8.92 -35.89 -8.93
C LYS A 377 9.05 -34.47 -9.50
N TYR A 378 9.28 -33.48 -8.64
CA TYR A 378 9.53 -32.08 -9.04
C TYR A 378 11.01 -31.77 -9.25
N ASN A 379 11.88 -32.79 -9.13
CA ASN A 379 13.32 -32.70 -9.33
C ASN A 379 13.99 -31.53 -8.58
N PRO A 380 13.78 -31.41 -7.25
CA PRO A 380 14.31 -30.29 -6.49
C PRO A 380 15.83 -30.37 -6.35
N LYS A 381 16.47 -29.20 -6.32
CA LYS A 381 17.93 -29.06 -6.16
C LYS A 381 18.23 -28.05 -5.06
N LEU A 382 19.30 -28.29 -4.32
CA LEU A 382 19.79 -27.33 -3.33
C LEU A 382 20.64 -26.27 -4.05
N VAL A 383 20.25 -25.00 -3.95
CA VAL A 383 20.95 -23.85 -4.54
C VAL A 383 21.20 -22.81 -3.45
N TYR A 384 22.33 -22.12 -3.53
CA TYR A 384 22.73 -21.11 -2.55
C TYR A 384 22.47 -19.72 -3.14
N PRO A 385 21.60 -18.90 -2.51
CA PRO A 385 21.37 -17.52 -2.91
C PRO A 385 22.66 -16.71 -3.10
N VAL A 386 22.67 -15.86 -4.11
CA VAL A 386 23.72 -14.85 -4.33
C VAL A 386 23.05 -13.49 -4.41
N GLN A 387 23.26 -12.64 -3.40
CA GLN A 387 22.75 -11.28 -3.40
C GLN A 387 23.61 -10.36 -4.27
N SER A 388 22.98 -9.51 -5.08
CA SER A 388 23.68 -8.49 -5.87
C SER A 388 24.22 -7.37 -4.96
N PRO A 389 25.19 -6.56 -5.42
CA PRO A 389 25.60 -5.36 -4.71
C PRO A 389 24.44 -4.40 -4.41
N GLY A 390 23.42 -4.35 -5.27
CA GLY A 390 22.21 -3.55 -5.06
C GLY A 390 21.37 -4.08 -3.89
N ASP A 391 21.15 -5.39 -3.82
CA ASP A 391 20.31 -6.04 -2.80
C ASP A 391 20.81 -5.80 -1.37
N VAL A 392 22.13 -5.64 -1.20
CA VAL A 392 22.77 -5.37 0.10
C VAL A 392 23.14 -3.90 0.33
N ALA A 393 22.82 -3.00 -0.61
CA ALA A 393 23.23 -1.60 -0.55
C ALA A 393 22.51 -0.79 0.55
N ASN A 394 21.30 -1.22 0.93
CA ASN A 394 20.44 -0.51 1.89
C ASN A 394 20.36 -1.28 3.23
N LEU A 395 19.42 -2.21 3.37
CA LEU A 395 19.29 -3.04 4.58
C LEU A 395 19.32 -4.54 4.22
N ARG A 396 20.25 -5.25 4.83
CA ARG A 396 20.36 -6.71 4.74
C ARG A 396 19.39 -7.39 5.71
N ASP A 397 18.69 -8.45 5.28
CA ASP A 397 17.74 -9.19 6.10
C ASP A 397 18.35 -10.51 6.59
N VAL A 398 18.13 -10.83 7.87
CA VAL A 398 18.61 -12.07 8.51
C VAL A 398 18.07 -13.35 7.84
N ALA A 399 16.89 -13.27 7.20
CA ALA A 399 16.36 -14.39 6.44
C ALA A 399 17.33 -14.77 5.31
N MET A 400 17.92 -13.79 4.63
CA MET A 400 18.88 -14.06 3.57
C MET A 400 20.20 -14.63 4.11
N ASP A 401 20.67 -14.20 5.29
CA ASP A 401 21.85 -14.80 5.92
C ASP A 401 21.64 -16.29 6.20
N SER A 402 20.45 -16.66 6.64
CA SER A 402 20.06 -18.07 6.82
C SER A 402 20.03 -18.83 5.49
N LEU A 403 19.32 -18.30 4.48
CA LEU A 403 19.18 -18.98 3.19
C LEU A 403 20.50 -19.12 2.43
N GLU A 404 21.38 -18.11 2.47
CA GLU A 404 22.74 -18.16 1.90
C GLU A 404 23.60 -19.24 2.56
N LYS A 405 23.46 -19.42 3.88
CA LYS A 405 24.25 -20.40 4.63
C LYS A 405 23.75 -21.83 4.42
N TYR A 406 22.45 -22.03 4.43
CA TYR A 406 21.84 -23.36 4.47
C TYR A 406 21.28 -23.84 3.14
N GLY A 407 21.18 -22.95 2.14
CA GLY A 407 20.68 -23.24 0.81
C GLY A 407 19.16 -23.35 0.73
N VAL A 408 18.64 -23.15 -0.48
CA VAL A 408 17.22 -23.20 -0.82
C VAL A 408 16.97 -24.39 -1.73
N GLY A 409 16.01 -25.23 -1.37
CA GLY A 409 15.54 -26.34 -2.21
C GLY A 409 14.65 -25.82 -3.33
N ILE A 410 15.24 -25.42 -4.45
CA ILE A 410 14.51 -24.92 -5.61
C ILE A 410 13.93 -26.10 -6.41
N ILE A 411 12.67 -25.99 -6.79
CA ILE A 411 12.00 -26.92 -7.71
C ILE A 411 12.60 -26.74 -9.12
N ASP A 412 12.65 -27.80 -9.94
CA ASP A 412 13.08 -27.62 -11.33
C ASP A 412 12.13 -26.64 -12.05
N PRO A 413 12.62 -25.58 -12.70
CA PRO A 413 11.74 -24.63 -13.39
C PRO A 413 10.88 -25.28 -14.48
N GLU A 414 11.24 -26.42 -15.06
CA GLU A 414 10.37 -27.17 -16.00
C GLU A 414 9.22 -27.92 -15.30
N LYS A 415 9.29 -28.07 -13.98
CA LYS A 415 8.32 -28.79 -13.14
C LYS A 415 7.51 -27.88 -12.23
N ILE A 416 7.80 -26.58 -12.19
CA ILE A 416 7.17 -25.67 -11.24
C ILE A 416 5.66 -25.54 -11.40
N TYR A 417 5.14 -25.58 -12.62
CA TYR A 417 3.68 -25.60 -12.83
C TYR A 417 3.04 -26.86 -12.25
N GLU A 418 3.67 -28.02 -12.42
CA GLU A 418 3.18 -29.29 -11.86
C GLU A 418 3.11 -29.20 -10.33
N PHE A 419 4.14 -28.62 -9.69
CA PHE A 419 4.17 -28.39 -8.25
C PHE A 419 3.02 -27.51 -7.78
N TYR A 420 2.86 -26.30 -8.36
CA TYR A 420 1.79 -25.40 -7.93
C TYR A 420 0.41 -25.97 -8.24
N ASN A 421 0.24 -26.59 -9.40
CA ASN A 421 -1.03 -27.20 -9.77
C ASN A 421 -1.43 -28.29 -8.77
N ASP A 422 -0.51 -29.14 -8.33
CA ASP A 422 -0.81 -30.20 -7.38
C ASP A 422 -1.08 -29.65 -5.98
N GLN A 423 -0.30 -28.66 -5.54
CA GLN A 423 -0.52 -28.01 -4.24
C GLN A 423 -1.87 -27.29 -4.21
N HIS A 424 -2.20 -26.51 -5.25
CA HIS A 424 -3.44 -25.73 -5.31
C HIS A 424 -4.66 -26.59 -5.61
N SER A 425 -4.51 -27.66 -6.40
CA SER A 425 -5.56 -28.68 -6.59
C SER A 425 -5.90 -29.36 -5.27
N TYR A 426 -4.89 -29.71 -4.46
CA TYR A 426 -5.12 -30.24 -3.12
C TYR A 426 -5.90 -29.25 -2.24
N LEU A 427 -5.42 -28.01 -2.13
CA LEU A 427 -6.07 -26.97 -1.34
C LEU A 427 -7.52 -26.73 -1.77
N SER A 428 -7.76 -26.59 -3.07
CA SER A 428 -9.10 -26.44 -3.64
C SER A 428 -10.00 -27.65 -3.32
N SER A 429 -9.46 -28.87 -3.39
CA SER A 429 -10.21 -30.10 -3.08
C SER A 429 -10.67 -30.19 -1.62
N VAL A 430 -9.95 -29.55 -0.70
CA VAL A 430 -10.32 -29.44 0.72
C VAL A 430 -11.09 -28.16 1.04
N GLY A 431 -11.51 -27.42 0.01
CA GLY A 431 -12.41 -26.27 0.13
C GLY A 431 -11.72 -24.94 0.44
N VAL A 432 -10.38 -24.87 0.40
CA VAL A 432 -9.64 -23.60 0.42
C VAL A 432 -9.91 -22.85 -0.88
N ASP A 433 -10.13 -21.55 -0.79
CA ASP A 433 -10.60 -20.71 -1.90
C ASP A 433 -9.47 -19.93 -2.60
N GLY A 434 -8.28 -19.87 -1.99
CA GLY A 434 -7.13 -19.14 -2.51
C GLY A 434 -5.88 -19.28 -1.66
N VAL A 435 -4.86 -18.47 -1.97
CA VAL A 435 -3.58 -18.52 -1.27
C VAL A 435 -2.98 -17.13 -1.02
N LYS A 436 -2.22 -17.02 0.07
CA LYS A 436 -1.26 -15.93 0.30
C LYS A 436 0.14 -16.49 0.05
N VAL A 437 0.89 -15.92 -0.88
CA VAL A 437 2.19 -16.45 -1.31
C VAL A 437 3.31 -15.49 -0.94
N ASP A 438 4.13 -15.90 0.02
CA ASP A 438 5.23 -15.11 0.59
C ASP A 438 6.59 -15.46 -0.02
N VAL A 439 7.62 -14.73 0.42
CA VAL A 439 9.05 -14.96 0.09
C VAL A 439 9.32 -14.91 -1.42
N GLN A 440 8.55 -14.12 -2.17
CA GLN A 440 8.63 -14.16 -3.63
C GLN A 440 9.92 -13.57 -4.19
N ASN A 441 10.44 -12.49 -3.60
CA ASN A 441 11.64 -11.83 -4.11
C ASN A 441 12.93 -12.66 -3.96
N VAL A 442 12.92 -13.78 -3.23
CA VAL A 442 14.10 -14.66 -3.11
C VAL A 442 14.59 -15.13 -4.49
N MET A 443 13.68 -15.21 -5.47
CA MET A 443 13.99 -15.63 -6.85
C MET A 443 15.09 -14.81 -7.51
N GLU A 444 15.23 -13.52 -7.17
CA GLU A 444 16.23 -12.64 -7.80
C GLU A 444 17.68 -13.01 -7.43
N THR A 445 17.84 -13.82 -6.39
CA THR A 445 19.13 -14.31 -5.87
C THR A 445 19.46 -15.73 -6.32
N LEU A 446 18.51 -16.41 -7.00
CA LEU A 446 18.60 -17.80 -7.41
C LEU A 446 18.76 -17.96 -8.92
N GLY A 447 18.94 -16.86 -9.67
CA GLY A 447 18.97 -16.86 -11.14
C GLY A 447 20.17 -17.56 -11.79
N HIS A 448 21.26 -17.76 -11.05
CA HIS A 448 22.50 -18.35 -11.57
C HIS A 448 22.27 -19.78 -12.10
N GLY A 449 22.61 -20.02 -13.36
CA GLY A 449 22.42 -21.31 -14.02
C GLY A 449 20.99 -21.55 -14.53
N PHE A 450 20.10 -20.56 -14.39
CA PHE A 450 18.72 -20.60 -14.85
C PHE A 450 18.37 -19.48 -15.84
N GLY A 451 19.37 -18.83 -16.43
CA GLY A 451 19.17 -17.77 -17.42
C GLY A 451 18.93 -16.39 -16.79
N GLY A 452 19.25 -16.22 -15.51
CA GLY A 452 19.14 -14.93 -14.82
C GLY A 452 17.85 -14.72 -14.03
N ARG A 453 17.86 -13.68 -13.20
CA ARG A 453 16.80 -13.31 -12.25
C ARG A 453 15.46 -13.08 -12.94
N VAL A 454 15.48 -12.44 -14.10
CA VAL A 454 14.27 -12.06 -14.83
C VAL A 454 13.61 -13.30 -15.44
N ALA A 455 14.38 -14.14 -16.14
CA ALA A 455 13.87 -15.35 -16.78
C ALA A 455 13.27 -16.31 -15.74
N LEU A 456 13.99 -16.54 -14.64
CA LEU A 456 13.55 -17.42 -13.56
C LEU A 456 12.30 -16.89 -12.86
N THR A 457 12.30 -15.62 -12.43
CA THR A 457 11.14 -15.01 -11.74
C THR A 457 9.89 -15.05 -12.62
N ARG A 458 10.01 -14.70 -13.91
CA ARG A 458 8.87 -14.73 -14.85
C ARG A 458 8.30 -16.13 -14.99
N LYS A 459 9.16 -17.16 -15.06
CA LYS A 459 8.73 -18.55 -15.19
C LYS A 459 7.92 -19.02 -13.97
N TYR A 460 8.39 -18.71 -12.77
CA TYR A 460 7.69 -19.03 -11.52
C TYR A 460 6.38 -18.25 -11.40
N GLN A 461 6.40 -16.95 -11.70
CA GLN A 461 5.22 -16.10 -11.62
C GLN A 461 4.12 -16.56 -12.59
N HIS A 462 4.48 -16.90 -13.83
CA HIS A 462 3.51 -17.39 -14.81
C HIS A 462 2.90 -18.73 -14.38
N ALA A 463 3.73 -19.65 -13.87
CA ALA A 463 3.26 -20.94 -13.36
C ALA A 463 2.32 -20.79 -12.16
N LEU A 464 2.63 -19.87 -11.25
CA LEU A 464 1.77 -19.50 -10.13
C LEU A 464 0.43 -18.94 -10.64
N GLU A 465 0.45 -17.95 -11.52
CA GLU A 465 -0.80 -17.36 -12.05
C GLU A 465 -1.65 -18.36 -12.83
N GLU A 466 -1.03 -19.31 -13.53
CA GLU A 466 -1.74 -20.38 -14.22
C GLU A 466 -2.38 -21.37 -13.25
N SER A 467 -1.69 -21.76 -12.18
CA SER A 467 -2.24 -22.67 -11.18
C SER A 467 -3.40 -22.04 -10.41
N ILE A 468 -3.35 -20.73 -10.12
CA ILE A 468 -4.46 -19.98 -9.50
C ILE A 468 -5.69 -20.02 -10.39
N ALA A 469 -5.54 -19.62 -11.66
CA ALA A 469 -6.64 -19.59 -12.63
C ALA A 469 -7.27 -20.97 -12.86
N ARG A 470 -6.48 -22.05 -12.71
CA ARG A 470 -6.93 -23.42 -12.88
C ARG A 470 -7.71 -23.95 -11.67
N ASN A 471 -7.28 -23.62 -10.45
CA ASN A 471 -7.74 -24.32 -9.24
C ASN A 471 -8.74 -23.52 -8.40
N PHE A 472 -8.78 -22.18 -8.52
CA PHE A 472 -9.64 -21.31 -7.70
C PHE A 472 -10.69 -20.57 -8.53
N LYS A 473 -11.84 -20.27 -7.91
CA LYS A 473 -13.00 -19.60 -8.54
C LYS A 473 -12.82 -18.08 -8.58
N GLY A 474 -11.74 -17.63 -9.21
CA GLY A 474 -11.36 -16.22 -9.33
C GLY A 474 -9.87 -16.01 -9.03
N ASN A 475 -9.44 -14.76 -9.09
CA ASN A 475 -8.05 -14.35 -8.89
C ASN A 475 -7.62 -14.33 -7.41
N ASN A 476 -7.79 -15.46 -6.74
CA ASN A 476 -7.68 -15.57 -5.29
C ASN A 476 -6.22 -15.78 -4.82
N LEU A 477 -5.38 -14.78 -5.08
CA LEU A 477 -3.96 -14.75 -4.75
C LEU A 477 -3.59 -13.41 -4.11
N ILE A 478 -2.95 -13.47 -2.94
CA ILE A 478 -2.22 -12.33 -2.35
C ILE A 478 -0.73 -12.57 -2.55
N CYS A 479 -0.07 -11.73 -3.35
CA CYS A 479 1.38 -11.74 -3.48
C CYS A 479 2.03 -10.98 -2.32
N CYS A 480 3.06 -11.54 -1.70
CA CYS A 480 3.68 -10.96 -0.52
C CYS A 480 5.20 -11.12 -0.60
N MET A 481 5.93 -10.14 -0.05
CA MET A 481 7.38 -10.03 -0.17
C MET A 481 7.82 -9.99 -1.65
N SER A 482 7.03 -9.28 -2.48
CA SER A 482 7.08 -9.33 -3.94
C SER A 482 7.40 -7.97 -4.58
N HIS A 483 8.06 -7.06 -3.85
CA HIS A 483 8.32 -5.70 -4.33
C HIS A 483 9.45 -5.60 -5.37
N SER A 484 10.05 -6.70 -5.84
CA SER A 484 11.10 -6.61 -6.86
C SER A 484 10.49 -6.27 -8.22
N SER A 485 11.17 -5.43 -8.99
CA SER A 485 10.74 -5.10 -10.37
C SER A 485 10.67 -6.34 -11.27
N ASP A 486 11.43 -7.39 -10.94
CA ASP A 486 11.35 -8.70 -11.61
C ASP A 486 9.94 -9.29 -11.51
N HIS A 487 9.32 -9.20 -10.32
CA HIS A 487 7.95 -9.65 -10.08
C HIS A 487 6.93 -8.63 -10.59
N ILE A 488 7.07 -7.35 -10.24
CA ILE A 488 6.12 -6.28 -10.58
C ILE A 488 5.87 -6.23 -12.10
N TYR A 489 6.93 -6.29 -12.90
CA TYR A 489 6.84 -6.27 -14.37
C TYR A 489 6.67 -7.67 -15.00
N SER A 490 6.39 -8.70 -14.21
CA SER A 490 6.01 -10.05 -14.67
C SER A 490 4.59 -10.47 -14.24
N ALA A 491 3.84 -9.61 -13.53
CA ALA A 491 2.52 -9.92 -13.00
C ALA A 491 1.39 -9.62 -14.00
N LEU A 492 1.04 -10.61 -14.83
CA LEU A 492 0.00 -10.48 -15.85
C LEU A 492 -1.40 -10.52 -15.26
N LYS A 493 -1.65 -11.45 -14.33
CA LYS A 493 -2.97 -11.72 -13.76
C LYS A 493 -3.09 -11.37 -12.28
N SER A 494 -2.03 -11.55 -11.49
CA SER A 494 -2.08 -11.33 -10.03
C SER A 494 -2.57 -9.93 -9.71
N ALA A 495 -3.68 -9.82 -8.97
CA ALA A 495 -4.34 -8.54 -8.70
C ALA A 495 -4.06 -7.97 -7.32
N VAL A 496 -3.62 -8.75 -6.33
CA VAL A 496 -3.39 -8.26 -4.96
C VAL A 496 -1.94 -8.50 -4.58
N ALA A 497 -1.29 -7.46 -4.05
CA ALA A 497 0.06 -7.55 -3.52
C ALA A 497 0.18 -6.75 -2.22
N ARG A 498 0.82 -7.31 -1.19
CA ARG A 498 1.21 -6.58 0.02
C ARG A 498 2.10 -5.42 -0.38
N ALA A 499 1.84 -4.25 0.19
CA ALA A 499 2.52 -2.99 -0.16
C ALA A 499 3.44 -2.44 0.95
N SER A 500 3.72 -3.24 1.98
CA SER A 500 4.55 -2.85 3.11
C SER A 500 5.23 -4.04 3.78
N GLU A 501 6.18 -3.73 4.65
CA GLU A 501 6.59 -4.62 5.73
C GLU A 501 5.40 -5.02 6.61
N ASP A 502 5.56 -6.10 7.36
CA ASP A 502 4.62 -6.52 8.38
C ASP A 502 4.33 -5.40 9.40
N PHE A 503 3.07 -5.34 9.84
CA PHE A 503 2.68 -4.66 11.05
C PHE A 503 3.43 -5.29 12.23
N MET A 504 4.27 -4.50 12.89
CA MET A 504 5.10 -4.94 14.01
C MET A 504 4.50 -4.45 15.34
N PRO A 505 3.58 -5.19 15.99
CA PRO A 505 2.86 -4.71 17.19
C PRO A 505 3.77 -4.36 18.37
N ARG A 506 5.02 -4.86 18.39
CA ARG A 506 5.95 -4.63 19.50
C ARG A 506 7.01 -3.58 19.22
N GLU A 507 6.96 -2.93 18.06
CA GLU A 507 7.92 -1.93 17.61
C GLU A 507 7.23 -0.57 17.44
N PRO A 508 7.16 0.27 18.50
CA PRO A 508 6.43 1.54 18.48
C PRO A 508 6.92 2.51 17.39
N THR A 509 8.21 2.47 17.06
CA THR A 509 8.81 3.32 16.03
C THR A 509 8.34 2.98 14.62
N LEU A 510 7.79 1.77 14.40
CA LEU A 510 7.35 1.31 13.08
C LEU A 510 5.88 1.60 12.77
N GLN A 511 5.10 2.02 13.75
CA GLN A 511 3.66 2.21 13.57
C GLN A 511 3.38 3.32 12.54
N THR A 512 4.05 4.46 12.67
CA THR A 512 3.90 5.58 11.73
C THR A 512 4.60 5.32 10.40
N LEU A 513 5.76 4.65 10.41
CA LEU A 513 6.47 4.23 9.20
C LEU A 513 5.64 3.27 8.36
N HIS A 514 4.90 2.34 8.96
CA HIS A 514 4.01 1.43 8.24
C HIS A 514 3.01 2.20 7.39
N ILE A 515 2.28 3.13 8.01
CA ILE A 515 1.23 3.91 7.33
C ILE A 515 1.82 4.77 6.21
N ALA A 516 2.94 5.43 6.47
CA ALA A 516 3.59 6.23 5.44
C ALA A 516 4.14 5.35 4.31
N ASN A 517 4.87 4.28 4.62
CA ASN A 517 5.45 3.38 3.63
C ASN A 517 4.38 2.76 2.72
N VAL A 518 3.32 2.21 3.29
CA VAL A 518 2.26 1.56 2.52
C VAL A 518 1.51 2.53 1.61
N ALA A 519 1.26 3.77 2.08
CA ALA A 519 0.61 4.79 1.28
C ALA A 519 1.49 5.22 0.09
N PHE A 520 2.78 5.49 0.32
CA PHE A 520 3.70 5.88 -0.76
C PHE A 520 3.95 4.74 -1.75
N ASN A 521 4.14 3.50 -1.29
CA ASN A 521 4.29 2.35 -2.19
C ASN A 521 3.05 2.12 -3.06
N SER A 522 1.87 2.47 -2.55
CA SER A 522 0.60 2.40 -3.29
C SER A 522 0.52 3.37 -4.48
N LEU A 523 1.46 4.32 -4.63
CA LEU A 523 1.57 5.16 -5.83
C LEU A 523 1.95 4.35 -7.08
N LEU A 524 2.99 3.50 -6.97
CA LEU A 524 3.42 2.61 -8.05
C LEU A 524 2.59 1.32 -8.04
N LEU A 525 2.55 0.64 -6.89
CA LEU A 525 1.90 -0.67 -6.80
C LEU A 525 0.42 -0.58 -7.10
N GLY A 526 -0.24 0.51 -6.73
CA GLY A 526 -1.67 0.72 -6.97
C GLY A 526 -2.08 0.86 -8.43
N GLU A 527 -1.14 0.97 -9.37
CA GLU A 527 -1.43 0.91 -10.82
C GLU A 527 -1.31 -0.51 -11.40
N ILE A 528 -0.78 -1.46 -10.63
CA ILE A 528 -0.49 -2.84 -11.08
C ILE A 528 -1.25 -3.86 -10.22
N PHE A 529 -1.48 -3.54 -8.94
CA PHE A 529 -2.14 -4.35 -7.93
C PHE A 529 -3.14 -3.51 -7.15
N ILE A 530 -4.07 -4.18 -6.46
CA ILE A 530 -4.78 -3.65 -5.31
C ILE A 530 -3.84 -3.83 -4.11
N PRO A 531 -3.35 -2.73 -3.49
CA PRO A 531 -2.42 -2.82 -2.39
C PRO A 531 -3.06 -3.47 -1.16
N ASP A 532 -2.48 -4.55 -0.67
CA ASP A 532 -2.77 -5.11 0.65
C ASP A 532 -1.96 -4.35 1.71
N TRP A 533 -2.67 -3.69 2.62
CA TRP A 533 -2.09 -2.82 3.65
C TRP A 533 -1.68 -3.54 4.93
N ASP A 534 -1.74 -4.88 4.87
CA ASP A 534 -1.44 -5.79 5.95
C ASP A 534 -2.47 -5.79 7.09
N MET A 535 -2.49 -6.90 7.82
CA MET A 535 -3.17 -7.05 9.10
C MET A 535 -2.74 -5.97 10.11
N PHE A 536 -3.56 -5.81 11.14
CA PHE A 536 -3.21 -5.10 12.36
C PHE A 536 -3.92 -5.74 13.56
N GLN A 537 -3.53 -5.36 14.77
CA GLN A 537 -4.24 -5.78 15.98
C GLN A 537 -5.27 -4.72 16.37
N SER A 538 -6.54 -5.11 16.44
CA SER A 538 -7.64 -4.23 16.88
C SER A 538 -7.48 -3.80 18.35
N LYS A 539 -6.91 -4.65 19.20
CA LYS A 539 -6.59 -4.30 20.59
C LYS A 539 -5.12 -3.93 20.75
N HIS A 540 -4.80 -2.71 20.34
CA HIS A 540 -3.46 -2.14 20.40
C HIS A 540 -3.52 -0.64 20.67
N GLU A 541 -2.46 -0.04 21.24
CA GLU A 541 -2.42 1.41 21.49
C GLU A 541 -2.52 2.25 20.21
N THR A 542 -2.16 1.67 19.07
CA THR A 542 -2.22 2.30 17.73
C THR A 542 -3.42 1.85 16.90
N ALA A 543 -4.35 1.07 17.48
CA ALA A 543 -5.40 0.41 16.70
C ALA A 543 -6.34 1.38 15.97
N GLU A 544 -6.73 2.49 16.60
CA GLU A 544 -7.54 3.53 15.96
C GLU A 544 -6.80 4.15 14.76
N PHE A 545 -5.50 4.42 14.92
CA PHE A 545 -4.63 4.98 13.89
C PHE A 545 -4.49 4.03 12.68
N HIS A 546 -4.26 2.73 12.93
CA HIS A 546 -4.18 1.72 11.88
C HIS A 546 -5.55 1.46 11.24
N GLY A 547 -6.61 1.35 12.02
CA GLY A 547 -7.98 1.14 11.53
C GLY A 547 -8.42 2.27 10.60
N ALA A 548 -8.22 3.52 11.02
CA ALA A 548 -8.47 4.70 10.19
C ALA A 548 -7.73 4.64 8.85
N ALA A 549 -6.45 4.27 8.86
CA ALA A 549 -5.65 4.14 7.65
C ALA A 549 -6.14 3.02 6.72
N ARG A 550 -6.49 1.84 7.26
CA ARG A 550 -7.02 0.70 6.47
C ARG A 550 -8.36 1.04 5.80
N ALA A 551 -9.20 1.86 6.43
CA ALA A 551 -10.45 2.33 5.83
C ALA A 551 -10.24 3.13 4.53
N LEU A 552 -9.06 3.74 4.37
CA LEU A 552 -8.68 4.54 3.19
C LEU A 552 -7.91 3.74 2.13
N SER A 553 -7.55 2.48 2.42
CA SER A 553 -6.65 1.69 1.56
C SER A 553 -7.24 1.35 0.19
N GLY A 554 -8.55 1.13 0.12
CA GLY A 554 -9.24 0.51 -1.02
C GLY A 554 -8.91 -0.96 -1.27
N GLY A 555 -8.09 -1.56 -0.39
CA GLY A 555 -7.78 -2.99 -0.34
C GLY A 555 -8.62 -3.74 0.70
N GLY A 556 -8.23 -4.98 0.98
CA GLY A 556 -8.85 -5.78 2.03
C GLY A 556 -8.52 -5.26 3.43
N VAL A 557 -9.44 -5.48 4.38
CA VAL A 557 -9.22 -5.14 5.79
C VAL A 557 -9.36 -6.40 6.62
N TYR A 558 -8.28 -6.78 7.30
CA TYR A 558 -8.26 -7.93 8.17
C TYR A 558 -7.39 -7.68 9.40
N VAL A 559 -7.66 -8.40 10.48
CA VAL A 559 -6.92 -8.29 11.74
C VAL A 559 -6.17 -9.57 12.08
N SER A 560 -5.28 -9.51 13.07
CA SER A 560 -4.46 -10.65 13.52
C SER A 560 -4.52 -10.90 15.03
N ASP A 561 -5.49 -10.29 15.72
CA ASP A 561 -5.67 -10.44 17.17
C ASP A 561 -5.80 -11.91 17.60
N LYS A 562 -5.34 -12.19 18.82
CA LYS A 562 -5.60 -13.46 19.51
C LYS A 562 -7.10 -13.59 19.84
N PRO A 563 -7.65 -14.82 19.87
CA PRO A 563 -9.01 -15.05 20.33
C PRO A 563 -9.29 -14.38 21.67
N GLY A 564 -10.40 -13.62 21.76
CA GLY A 564 -10.79 -12.91 22.98
C GLY A 564 -10.02 -11.62 23.26
N VAL A 565 -9.07 -11.24 22.41
CA VAL A 565 -8.23 -10.04 22.57
C VAL A 565 -8.57 -9.01 21.47
N HIS A 566 -9.87 -8.81 21.21
CA HIS A 566 -10.34 -7.87 20.20
C HIS A 566 -10.81 -6.55 20.82
N ASP A 567 -10.71 -5.45 20.07
CA ASP A 567 -11.42 -4.19 20.38
C ASP A 567 -12.59 -3.97 19.41
N PHE A 568 -13.79 -4.31 19.86
CA PHE A 568 -14.99 -4.18 19.04
C PHE A 568 -15.43 -2.73 18.82
N ASN A 569 -14.93 -1.75 19.58
CA ASN A 569 -15.19 -0.34 19.29
C ASN A 569 -14.46 0.10 18.02
N VAL A 570 -13.21 -0.36 17.84
CA VAL A 570 -12.44 -0.14 16.61
C VAL A 570 -13.05 -0.92 15.45
N LEU A 571 -13.35 -2.22 15.65
CA LEU A 571 -13.88 -3.06 14.57
C LEU A 571 -15.24 -2.58 14.04
N LYS A 572 -16.13 -2.08 14.91
CA LYS A 572 -17.45 -1.56 14.48
C LYS A 572 -17.37 -0.24 13.69
N LYS A 573 -16.20 0.39 13.59
CA LYS A 573 -15.96 1.55 12.70
C LYS A 573 -15.51 1.11 11.29
N LEU A 574 -15.24 -0.19 11.09
CA LEU A 574 -14.71 -0.78 9.86
C LEU A 574 -15.64 -1.84 9.26
N VAL A 575 -16.30 -2.61 10.11
CA VAL A 575 -17.00 -3.85 9.74
C VAL A 575 -18.50 -3.68 9.96
N LEU A 576 -19.28 -3.95 8.92
CA LEU A 576 -20.74 -4.03 9.01
C LEU A 576 -21.16 -5.35 9.66
N PRO A 577 -22.38 -5.45 10.24
CA PRO A 577 -22.82 -6.67 10.94
C PRO A 577 -22.87 -7.94 10.07
N ASP A 578 -22.99 -7.80 8.75
CA ASP A 578 -22.93 -8.93 7.82
C ASP A 578 -21.50 -9.45 7.58
N GLY A 579 -20.49 -8.72 8.08
CA GLY A 579 -19.06 -8.98 7.91
C GLY A 579 -18.46 -8.32 6.67
N SER A 580 -19.22 -7.50 5.93
CA SER A 580 -18.68 -6.71 4.82
C SER A 580 -18.00 -5.43 5.30
N ILE A 581 -17.13 -4.87 4.48
CA ILE A 581 -16.46 -3.59 4.74
C ILE A 581 -16.93 -2.50 3.78
N LEU A 582 -16.67 -1.25 4.14
CA LEU A 582 -16.91 -0.07 3.31
C LEU A 582 -15.64 0.28 2.52
N ARG A 583 -15.28 -0.58 1.57
CA ARG A 583 -14.05 -0.43 0.77
C ARG A 583 -14.17 0.75 -0.21
N ALA A 584 -13.13 1.59 -0.26
CA ALA A 584 -13.01 2.65 -1.25
C ALA A 584 -12.60 2.11 -2.64
N ARG A 585 -12.76 2.93 -3.69
CA ARG A 585 -12.64 2.50 -5.10
C ARG A 585 -11.20 2.33 -5.58
N TYR A 586 -10.29 3.19 -5.16
CA TYR A 586 -8.90 3.24 -5.66
C TYR A 586 -7.90 2.77 -4.62
N ALA A 587 -6.63 2.65 -4.98
CA ALA A 587 -5.58 2.52 -3.98
C ALA A 587 -5.47 3.82 -3.16
N GLY A 588 -5.44 3.71 -1.83
CA GLY A 588 -5.17 4.85 -0.96
C GLY A 588 -3.78 5.42 -1.21
N ARG A 589 -3.68 6.73 -1.44
CA ARG A 589 -2.42 7.39 -1.83
C ARG A 589 -2.21 8.70 -1.07
N PRO A 590 -0.96 9.13 -0.87
CA PRO A 590 -0.68 10.47 -0.39
C PRO A 590 -1.34 11.52 -1.28
N THR A 591 -1.83 12.60 -0.71
CA THR A 591 -2.27 13.77 -1.48
C THR A 591 -1.08 14.41 -2.17
N ARG A 592 -1.37 15.20 -3.22
CA ARG A 592 -0.33 15.80 -4.07
C ARG A 592 0.71 16.60 -3.27
N ASP A 593 0.26 17.37 -2.29
CA ASP A 593 1.12 18.20 -1.43
C ASP A 593 1.98 17.39 -0.45
N CYS A 594 1.70 16.11 -0.23
CA CYS A 594 2.54 15.23 0.58
C CYS A 594 3.66 14.54 -0.20
N LEU A 595 3.57 14.44 -1.54
CA LEU A 595 4.43 13.56 -2.35
C LEU A 595 5.94 13.83 -2.21
N PHE A 596 6.33 15.09 -1.98
CA PHE A 596 7.73 15.52 -1.94
C PHE A 596 8.16 16.02 -0.55
N ASN A 597 7.41 15.64 0.49
CA ASN A 597 7.71 15.94 1.88
C ASN A 597 7.98 14.65 2.65
N ASP A 598 8.69 14.73 3.77
CA ASP A 598 8.93 13.59 4.66
C ASP A 598 7.97 13.65 5.86
N PRO A 599 6.87 12.88 5.85
CA PRO A 599 5.84 12.98 6.89
C PRO A 599 6.21 12.28 8.21
N VAL A 600 7.38 11.64 8.30
CA VAL A 600 7.78 10.86 9.49
C VAL A 600 8.98 11.45 10.24
N MET A 601 9.82 12.23 9.56
CA MET A 601 11.07 12.76 10.16
C MET A 601 11.25 14.28 10.10
N ASP A 602 10.52 15.04 9.26
CA ASP A 602 10.82 16.46 9.05
C ASP A 602 10.33 17.41 10.17
N GLY A 603 9.56 16.89 11.13
CA GLY A 603 9.00 17.63 12.27
C GLY A 603 7.92 18.67 11.90
N LYS A 604 7.44 18.70 10.65
CA LYS A 604 6.53 19.76 10.17
C LYS A 604 5.40 19.27 9.25
N SER A 605 5.52 18.10 8.64
CA SER A 605 4.56 17.61 7.65
C SER A 605 3.58 16.59 8.24
N LEU A 606 2.30 16.76 7.92
CA LEU A 606 1.28 15.72 8.08
C LEU A 606 1.25 14.84 6.83
N LEU A 607 0.89 13.57 7.00
CA LEU A 607 0.54 12.69 5.89
C LEU A 607 -0.97 12.77 5.65
N LYS A 608 -1.38 13.19 4.46
CA LYS A 608 -2.77 13.10 4.03
C LYS A 608 -2.91 11.96 3.03
N ILE A 609 -3.88 11.07 3.24
CA ILE A 609 -4.18 9.94 2.36
C ILE A 609 -5.59 10.14 1.83
N TRP A 610 -5.76 10.12 0.52
CA TRP A 610 -7.07 10.28 -0.13
C TRP A 610 -7.51 8.99 -0.83
N ASN A 611 -8.83 8.84 -0.94
CA ASN A 611 -9.48 7.83 -1.76
C ASN A 611 -10.90 8.28 -2.15
N LEU A 612 -11.53 7.57 -3.09
CA LEU A 612 -12.83 7.90 -3.65
C LEU A 612 -13.86 6.80 -3.35
N ASN A 613 -15.09 7.18 -3.03
CA ASN A 613 -16.26 6.29 -2.96
C ASN A 613 -17.18 6.55 -4.17
N ASN A 614 -18.37 5.96 -4.18
CA ASN A 614 -19.31 6.14 -5.29
C ASN A 614 -19.87 7.58 -5.37
N LEU A 615 -20.14 8.20 -4.22
CA LEU A 615 -20.84 9.50 -4.13
C LEU A 615 -20.10 10.54 -3.27
N SER A 616 -18.96 10.17 -2.69
CA SER A 616 -18.13 11.05 -1.85
C SER A 616 -16.68 10.60 -1.91
N ALA A 617 -15.79 11.33 -1.25
CA ALA A 617 -14.39 10.97 -1.07
C ALA A 617 -14.05 10.87 0.42
N ALA A 618 -12.95 10.18 0.72
CA ALA A 618 -12.41 10.07 2.06
C ALA A 618 -10.97 10.59 2.08
N VAL A 619 -10.64 11.45 3.05
CA VAL A 619 -9.28 11.93 3.29
C VAL A 619 -8.94 11.73 4.75
N GLY A 620 -7.93 10.94 5.05
CA GLY A 620 -7.36 10.86 6.39
C GLY A 620 -6.13 11.74 6.50
N VAL A 621 -6.03 12.52 7.57
CA VAL A 621 -4.86 13.32 7.91
C VAL A 621 -4.21 12.71 9.14
N PHE A 622 -2.93 12.35 9.04
CA PHE A 622 -2.19 11.60 10.04
C PHE A 622 -0.92 12.36 10.43
N ASN A 623 -0.65 12.44 11.73
CA ASN A 623 0.66 12.86 12.21
C ASN A 623 1.55 11.62 12.38
N CYS A 624 2.37 11.35 11.36
CA CYS A 624 3.29 10.22 11.31
C CYS A 624 4.69 10.53 11.85
N GLN A 625 4.91 11.73 12.42
CA GLN A 625 6.24 12.13 12.89
C GLN A 625 6.76 11.25 14.02
N GLY A 626 8.07 11.23 14.17
CA GLY A 626 8.73 10.65 15.33
C GLY A 626 9.19 9.21 15.15
N ALA A 627 9.31 8.74 13.91
CA ALA A 627 9.60 7.33 13.63
C ALA A 627 11.08 6.92 13.75
N GLY A 628 12.00 7.88 13.82
CA GLY A 628 13.43 7.64 14.06
C GLY A 628 14.31 7.53 12.81
N ASN A 629 13.89 6.82 11.74
CA ASN A 629 14.54 6.83 10.42
C ASN A 629 13.74 5.97 9.40
N TRP A 630 13.80 6.30 8.10
CA TRP A 630 13.36 5.41 7.01
C TRP A 630 14.32 4.23 6.76
N THR A 631 15.62 4.44 6.99
CA THR A 631 16.68 3.46 6.78
C THR A 631 17.34 3.09 8.11
N TRP A 632 17.41 1.80 8.43
CA TRP A 632 17.89 1.29 9.71
C TRP A 632 19.39 1.44 9.96
N LEU A 633 20.15 1.93 8.98
CA LEU A 633 21.56 2.24 9.14
C LEU A 633 21.69 3.59 9.86
N VAL A 634 21.94 3.55 11.16
CA VAL A 634 22.96 4.35 11.88
C VAL A 634 22.79 4.17 13.40
N GLU A 635 23.91 3.86 14.05
CA GLU A 635 24.11 3.93 15.51
C GLU A 635 23.78 5.34 16.02
N GLU A 636 23.16 5.41 17.21
CA GLU A 636 22.74 6.63 17.92
C GLU A 636 21.58 7.41 17.26
N ILE A 637 20.35 7.01 17.58
CA ILE A 637 19.19 7.89 17.47
C ILE A 637 19.37 9.03 18.47
N SER A 638 19.77 10.19 17.97
CA SER A 638 19.62 11.45 18.68
C SER A 638 18.13 11.71 18.92
N HIS A 639 17.81 12.14 20.14
CA HIS A 639 16.47 12.26 20.73
C HIS A 639 15.38 12.69 19.73
N VAL A 640 14.53 11.76 19.32
CA VAL A 640 13.34 12.07 18.50
C VAL A 640 12.25 12.57 19.45
N PRO A 641 11.71 13.79 19.28
CA PRO A 641 10.61 14.26 20.10
C PRO A 641 9.42 13.32 19.93
N THR A 642 8.99 12.66 21.01
CA THR A 642 7.89 11.68 20.99
C THR A 642 6.51 12.31 20.87
N ALA A 643 6.41 13.63 21.01
CA ALA A 643 5.15 14.38 20.88
C ALA A 643 5.40 15.68 20.12
N VAL A 644 5.19 15.64 18.80
CA VAL A 644 5.19 16.83 17.94
C VAL A 644 3.74 17.15 17.62
N ASN A 645 3.32 18.38 17.89
CA ASN A 645 2.04 18.89 17.41
C ASN A 645 2.27 19.62 16.08
N ILE A 646 1.60 19.16 15.02
CA ILE A 646 1.69 19.78 13.69
C ILE A 646 0.33 20.35 13.32
N THR A 647 0.35 21.60 12.86
CA THR A 647 -0.78 22.24 12.21
C THR A 647 -0.64 22.11 10.70
N GLY A 648 -1.71 21.68 10.04
CA GLY A 648 -1.77 21.58 8.60
C GLY A 648 -3.12 22.02 8.06
N HIS A 649 -3.34 21.79 6.77
CA HIS A 649 -4.56 22.16 6.09
C HIS A 649 -5.14 21.01 5.26
N LEU A 650 -6.46 20.91 5.28
CA LEU A 650 -7.26 20.06 4.41
C LEU A 650 -8.01 20.94 3.41
N SER A 651 -8.07 20.52 2.14
CA SER A 651 -8.96 21.10 1.13
C SER A 651 -9.70 20.00 0.38
N PRO A 652 -10.94 20.22 -0.12
CA PRO A 652 -11.57 19.28 -1.04
C PRO A 652 -10.71 18.98 -2.28
N SER A 653 -9.89 19.95 -2.72
CA SER A 653 -8.92 19.77 -3.81
C SER A 653 -7.77 18.80 -3.50
N ASP A 654 -7.64 18.32 -2.26
CA ASP A 654 -6.70 17.24 -1.92
C ASP A 654 -7.13 15.89 -2.53
N VAL A 655 -8.40 15.75 -2.93
CA VAL A 655 -8.92 14.58 -3.63
C VAL A 655 -8.75 14.79 -5.14
N GLU A 656 -7.75 14.12 -5.71
CA GLU A 656 -7.34 14.29 -7.11
C GLU A 656 -8.45 13.96 -8.12
N SER A 657 -9.30 12.98 -7.79
CA SER A 657 -10.38 12.47 -8.65
C SER A 657 -11.77 12.92 -8.18
N LEU A 658 -11.89 14.05 -7.46
CA LEU A 658 -13.18 14.49 -6.91
C LEU A 658 -14.23 14.72 -8.00
N GLU A 659 -13.81 15.23 -9.16
CA GLU A 659 -14.69 15.54 -10.28
C GLU A 659 -15.41 14.32 -10.85
N GLU A 660 -14.86 13.11 -10.68
CA GLU A 660 -15.47 11.86 -11.17
C GLU A 660 -16.82 11.54 -10.53
N ILE A 661 -17.10 12.12 -9.34
CA ILE A 661 -18.34 11.91 -8.59
C ILE A 661 -19.18 13.20 -8.52
N THR A 662 -18.81 14.21 -9.30
CA THR A 662 -19.52 15.48 -9.39
C THR A 662 -20.40 15.47 -10.64
N GLY A 663 -21.59 16.06 -10.56
CA GLY A 663 -22.41 16.28 -11.76
C GLY A 663 -21.88 17.46 -12.56
N ASP A 664 -22.25 17.55 -13.85
CA ASP A 664 -21.81 18.60 -14.77
C ASP A 664 -22.12 20.03 -14.28
N GLU A 665 -23.13 20.20 -13.42
CA GLU A 665 -23.56 21.48 -12.86
C GLU A 665 -22.93 21.80 -11.49
N TRP A 666 -21.97 21.01 -11.02
CA TRP A 666 -21.35 21.23 -9.72
C TRP A 666 -20.53 22.53 -9.68
N ASN A 667 -20.87 23.42 -8.74
CA ASN A 667 -20.24 24.73 -8.60
C ASN A 667 -18.99 24.75 -7.71
N GLY A 668 -18.47 23.59 -7.32
CA GLY A 668 -17.30 23.47 -6.45
C GLY A 668 -17.60 23.41 -4.94
N GLU A 669 -18.85 23.53 -4.49
CA GLU A 669 -19.17 23.48 -3.06
C GLU A 669 -19.26 22.03 -2.55
N THR A 670 -18.67 21.77 -1.38
CA THR A 670 -18.66 20.46 -0.72
C THR A 670 -19.14 20.56 0.72
N ALA A 671 -19.74 19.48 1.20
CA ALA A 671 -19.91 19.18 2.60
C ALA A 671 -18.71 18.36 3.08
N VAL A 672 -18.06 18.81 4.15
CA VAL A 672 -16.86 18.17 4.71
C VAL A 672 -17.16 17.81 6.16
N TYR A 673 -17.24 16.51 6.44
CA TYR A 673 -17.52 15.99 7.77
C TYR A 673 -16.26 15.40 8.40
N ALA A 674 -15.88 15.91 9.57
CA ALA A 674 -14.75 15.42 10.36
C ALA A 674 -15.23 14.35 11.35
N PHE A 675 -14.71 13.15 11.24
CA PHE A 675 -15.17 11.96 11.97
C PHE A 675 -14.90 12.06 13.48
N ASN A 676 -13.65 12.28 13.89
CA ASN A 676 -13.27 12.32 15.30
C ASN A 676 -13.85 13.56 16.00
N SER A 677 -13.83 14.70 15.31
CA SER A 677 -14.39 15.96 15.82
C SER A 677 -15.93 16.04 15.76
N CYS A 678 -16.57 15.12 15.04
CA CYS A 678 -18.02 15.08 14.81
C CYS A 678 -18.60 16.40 14.28
N SER A 679 -17.89 17.09 13.38
CA SER A 679 -18.24 18.43 12.91
C SER A 679 -18.46 18.47 11.40
N LEU A 680 -19.42 19.31 10.96
CA LEU A 680 -19.71 19.56 9.56
C LEU A 680 -19.23 20.95 9.16
N SER A 681 -18.61 21.04 7.99
CA SER A 681 -18.22 22.30 7.36
C SER A 681 -18.64 22.32 5.89
N ARG A 682 -18.82 23.52 5.34
CA ARG A 682 -19.04 23.71 3.90
C ARG A 682 -17.83 24.42 3.33
N LEU A 683 -17.18 23.80 2.35
CA LEU A 683 -15.98 24.33 1.73
C LEU A 683 -16.17 24.44 0.23
N GLN A 684 -15.71 25.54 -0.35
CA GLN A 684 -15.43 25.59 -1.78
C GLN A 684 -14.24 24.69 -2.10
N LYS A 685 -14.16 24.18 -3.33
CA LYS A 685 -13.16 23.19 -3.76
C LYS A 685 -11.72 23.53 -3.36
N HIS A 686 -11.34 24.80 -3.47
CA HIS A 686 -9.99 25.30 -3.16
C HIS A 686 -9.89 26.01 -1.80
N GLN A 687 -10.97 26.02 -1.02
CA GLN A 687 -10.93 26.51 0.35
C GLN A 687 -10.27 25.47 1.25
N SER A 688 -9.57 25.93 2.29
CA SER A 688 -8.92 25.07 3.26
C SER A 688 -9.53 25.20 4.66
N LEU A 689 -9.42 24.10 5.41
CA LEU A 689 -9.68 23.99 6.84
C LEU A 689 -8.36 23.72 7.56
N GLU A 690 -8.09 24.45 8.63
CA GLU A 690 -6.93 24.20 9.50
C GLU A 690 -7.25 23.09 10.51
N LEU A 691 -6.27 22.23 10.77
CA LEU A 691 -6.32 21.22 11.83
C LEU A 691 -4.96 21.09 12.50
N SER A 692 -4.95 20.63 13.75
CA SER A 692 -3.72 20.35 14.50
C SER A 692 -3.78 18.95 15.09
N LEU A 693 -2.72 18.18 14.89
CA LEU A 693 -2.61 16.80 15.33
C LEU A 693 -1.31 16.59 16.09
N VAL A 694 -1.40 15.93 17.24
CA VAL A 694 -0.22 15.41 17.94
C VAL A 694 0.23 14.09 17.31
N THR A 695 1.50 13.72 17.49
CA THR A 695 2.07 12.46 16.99
C THR A 695 1.14 11.26 17.24
N MET A 696 1.00 10.38 16.25
CA MET A 696 0.15 9.18 16.29
C MET A 696 -1.35 9.45 16.50
N THR A 697 -1.83 10.64 16.12
CA THR A 697 -3.26 10.92 15.99
C THR A 697 -3.63 11.21 14.54
N CYS A 698 -4.91 11.05 14.24
CA CYS A 698 -5.45 11.31 12.92
C CYS A 698 -6.84 11.96 12.99
N GLU A 699 -7.28 12.52 11.87
CA GLU A 699 -8.66 12.93 11.62
C GLU A 699 -9.07 12.39 10.25
N ILE A 700 -10.31 11.92 10.11
CA ILE A 700 -10.84 11.42 8.84
C ILE A 700 -11.96 12.32 8.37
N TYR A 701 -11.89 12.71 7.11
CA TYR A 701 -12.84 13.60 6.49
C TYR A 701 -13.60 12.87 5.40
N THR A 702 -14.93 12.93 5.47
CA THR A 702 -15.80 12.62 4.33
C THR A 702 -16.06 13.91 3.56
N ILE A 703 -15.71 13.91 2.28
CA ILE A 703 -15.85 15.06 1.38
C ILE A 703 -16.93 14.72 0.36
N SER A 704 -18.09 15.35 0.46
CA SER A 704 -19.26 15.06 -0.36
C SER A 704 -19.66 16.28 -1.20
N PRO A 705 -19.70 16.19 -2.55
CA PRO A 705 -20.15 17.28 -3.39
C PRO A 705 -21.59 17.70 -3.08
N ILE A 706 -21.83 19.01 -2.94
CA ILE A 706 -23.17 19.55 -2.74
C ILE A 706 -23.85 19.73 -4.11
N GLN A 707 -24.97 19.06 -4.29
CA GLN A 707 -25.80 19.13 -5.49
C GLN A 707 -27.12 19.85 -5.20
N VAL A 708 -27.75 20.40 -6.24
CA VAL A 708 -29.04 21.10 -6.14
C VAL A 708 -30.16 20.20 -6.66
N TYR A 709 -31.18 19.97 -5.82
CA TYR A 709 -32.36 19.19 -6.12
C TYR A 709 -33.61 20.09 -6.14
N GLY A 710 -34.50 19.88 -7.12
CA GLY A 710 -35.72 20.69 -7.24
C GLY A 710 -35.49 22.19 -7.48
N GLY A 711 -34.29 22.57 -7.93
CA GLY A 711 -33.89 23.97 -8.13
C GLY A 711 -33.68 24.78 -6.84
N ALA A 712 -33.82 24.18 -5.66
CA ALA A 712 -33.79 24.92 -4.38
C ALA A 712 -33.02 24.21 -3.26
N VAL A 713 -33.09 22.88 -3.17
CA VAL A 713 -32.51 22.13 -2.05
C VAL A 713 -31.07 21.77 -2.35
N ARG A 714 -30.11 22.33 -1.60
CA ARG A 714 -28.70 21.92 -1.66
C ARG A 714 -28.48 20.74 -0.72
N PHE A 715 -27.98 19.64 -1.25
CA PHE A 715 -27.88 18.38 -0.52
C PHE A 715 -26.58 17.64 -0.84
N ALA A 716 -25.98 17.00 0.17
CA ALA A 716 -24.83 16.11 0.00
C ALA A 716 -24.90 14.93 0.99
N PRO A 717 -24.98 13.68 0.54
CA PRO A 717 -24.98 12.52 1.43
C PRO A 717 -23.59 12.29 2.04
N LEU A 718 -23.51 12.05 3.35
CA LEU A 718 -22.25 11.74 4.04
C LEU A 718 -22.09 10.23 4.26
N GLY A 719 -23.20 9.51 4.50
CA GLY A 719 -23.19 8.07 4.73
C GLY A 719 -23.33 7.72 6.22
N LEU A 720 -22.66 6.67 6.68
CA LEU A 720 -22.72 6.22 8.09
C LEU A 720 -21.68 6.98 8.93
N LEU A 721 -22.11 7.96 9.73
CA LEU A 721 -21.22 8.87 10.47
C LEU A 721 -20.37 8.15 11.53
N ASN A 722 -20.75 6.94 11.93
CA ASN A 722 -20.02 6.10 12.88
C ASN A 722 -18.96 5.18 12.22
N MET A 723 -18.77 5.27 10.91
CA MET A 723 -17.76 4.48 10.16
C MET A 723 -16.61 5.37 9.72
N PHE A 724 -15.37 4.85 9.77
CA PHE A 724 -14.19 5.59 9.31
C PHE A 724 -14.31 6.01 7.84
N ASN A 725 -14.73 5.09 6.96
CA ASN A 725 -15.11 5.42 5.59
C ASN A 725 -16.64 5.58 5.47
N SER A 726 -17.17 6.66 6.04
CA SER A 726 -18.61 6.95 6.11
C SER A 726 -19.31 6.83 4.75
N GLY A 727 -18.71 7.47 3.74
CA GLY A 727 -19.23 7.54 2.38
C GLY A 727 -19.20 6.22 1.61
N GLY A 728 -18.40 5.25 2.04
CA GLY A 728 -18.35 3.92 1.43
C GLY A 728 -19.65 3.13 1.60
N ALA A 729 -20.55 3.57 2.48
CA ALA A 729 -21.88 3.00 2.63
C ALA A 729 -22.87 3.45 1.54
N LEU A 730 -22.54 4.48 0.75
CA LEU A 730 -23.47 5.06 -0.22
C LEU A 730 -23.41 4.33 -1.57
N ASP A 731 -24.53 3.75 -2.01
CA ASP A 731 -24.63 3.05 -3.30
C ASP A 731 -25.10 3.97 -4.42
N SER A 732 -26.20 4.70 -4.21
CA SER A 732 -26.78 5.59 -5.23
C SER A 732 -27.62 6.70 -4.60
N ILE A 733 -27.78 7.80 -5.34
CA ILE A 733 -28.66 8.92 -5.01
C ILE A 733 -29.45 9.32 -6.24
N THR A 734 -30.72 9.66 -6.06
CA THR A 734 -31.59 10.19 -7.12
C THR A 734 -32.50 11.27 -6.54
N GLY A 735 -32.87 12.23 -7.38
CA GLY A 735 -33.82 13.28 -7.04
C GLY A 735 -35.06 13.20 -7.91
N THR A 736 -36.23 13.30 -7.30
CA THR A 736 -37.50 13.44 -8.01
C THR A 736 -38.18 14.73 -7.59
N VAL A 737 -38.78 15.42 -8.56
CA VAL A 737 -39.47 16.69 -8.35
C VAL A 737 -40.88 16.52 -8.87
N ASP A 738 -41.86 16.70 -7.99
CA ASP A 738 -43.26 16.81 -8.35
C ASP A 738 -43.74 18.26 -8.20
N SER A 739 -44.99 18.55 -8.55
CA SER A 739 -45.54 19.91 -8.49
C SER A 739 -45.61 20.51 -7.08
N SER A 740 -45.43 19.70 -6.03
CA SER A 740 -45.64 20.04 -4.62
C SER A 740 -44.47 19.72 -3.70
N ALA A 741 -43.48 18.94 -4.15
CA ALA A 741 -42.39 18.44 -3.33
C ALA A 741 -41.16 18.05 -4.14
N THR A 742 -40.01 18.10 -3.47
CA THR A 742 -38.74 17.52 -3.93
C THR A 742 -38.41 16.34 -3.03
N THR A 743 -38.12 15.18 -3.61
CA THR A 743 -37.72 13.98 -2.87
C THR A 743 -36.30 13.60 -3.26
N VAL A 744 -35.44 13.38 -2.26
CA VAL A 744 -34.11 12.78 -2.44
C VAL A 744 -34.17 11.33 -1.97
N GLN A 745 -33.85 10.39 -2.85
CA GLN A 745 -33.82 8.96 -2.57
C GLN A 745 -32.38 8.45 -2.59
N ILE A 746 -31.99 7.72 -1.54
CA ILE A 746 -30.63 7.24 -1.34
C ILE A 746 -30.66 5.75 -1.03
N LYS A 747 -29.72 4.99 -1.59
CA LYS A 747 -29.45 3.62 -1.16
C LYS A 747 -28.19 3.60 -0.31
N CYS A 748 -28.32 3.14 0.93
CA CYS A 748 -27.24 3.12 1.92
C CYS A 748 -27.06 1.72 2.50
N ARG A 749 -25.82 1.25 2.62
CA ARG A 749 -25.48 -0.05 3.17
C ARG A 749 -25.26 0.01 4.67
N GLY A 750 -25.77 -1.02 5.36
CA GLY A 750 -25.55 -1.23 6.79
C GLY A 750 -26.41 -0.37 7.72
N PRO A 751 -26.48 -0.75 9.00
CA PRO A 751 -27.10 0.04 10.05
C PRO A 751 -26.13 1.09 10.61
N GLY A 752 -26.64 2.01 11.43
CA GLY A 752 -25.85 3.04 12.09
C GLY A 752 -26.44 4.43 11.90
N ARG A 753 -25.67 5.46 12.27
CA ARG A 753 -26.14 6.85 12.22
C ARG A 753 -25.91 7.40 10.82
N PHE A 754 -26.98 7.54 10.03
CA PHE A 754 -26.91 8.18 8.72
C PHE A 754 -26.74 9.69 8.87
N GLY A 755 -25.95 10.29 7.98
CA GLY A 755 -25.75 11.72 7.90
C GLY A 755 -25.78 12.26 6.47
N ALA A 756 -26.22 13.51 6.34
CA ALA A 756 -26.14 14.29 5.12
C ALA A 756 -26.05 15.79 5.46
N TYR A 757 -25.51 16.59 4.54
CA TYR A 757 -25.78 18.02 4.52
C TYR A 757 -27.10 18.31 3.81
N SER A 758 -27.93 19.17 4.39
CA SER A 758 -29.12 19.74 3.76
C SER A 758 -29.26 21.22 4.08
N SER A 759 -29.44 22.06 3.05
CA SER A 759 -29.69 23.50 3.23
C SER A 759 -31.10 23.84 3.73
N ALA A 760 -32.04 22.90 3.64
CA ALA A 760 -33.41 23.08 4.09
C ALA A 760 -33.77 21.97 5.09
N ARG A 761 -34.67 22.27 6.03
CA ARG A 761 -35.20 21.25 6.93
C ARG A 761 -36.17 20.34 6.15
N PRO A 762 -35.97 19.01 6.13
CA PRO A 762 -36.94 18.10 5.54
C PRO A 762 -38.32 18.21 6.20
N ALA A 763 -39.37 17.93 5.45
CA ALA A 763 -40.71 17.76 6.00
C ALA A 763 -40.83 16.40 6.71
N LEU A 764 -40.24 15.36 6.13
CA LEU A 764 -40.13 14.02 6.72
C LEU A 764 -38.96 13.24 6.12
N CYS A 765 -38.46 12.27 6.89
CA CYS A 765 -37.48 11.27 6.45
C CYS A 765 -38.09 9.88 6.60
N ARG A 766 -37.85 8.98 5.64
CA ARG A 766 -38.24 7.57 5.71
C ARG A 766 -37.07 6.65 5.46
N VAL A 767 -37.11 5.49 6.11
CA VAL A 767 -36.22 4.36 5.85
C VAL A 767 -37.09 3.14 5.56
N ASP A 768 -36.93 2.55 4.38
CA ASP A 768 -37.75 1.45 3.86
C ASP A 768 -39.26 1.72 4.03
N ALA A 769 -39.70 2.89 3.57
CA ALA A 769 -41.08 3.40 3.65
C ALA A 769 -41.63 3.67 5.07
N HIS A 770 -40.81 3.56 6.13
CA HIS A 770 -41.21 3.90 7.50
C HIS A 770 -40.63 5.25 7.90
N GLU A 771 -41.46 6.13 8.46
CA GLU A 771 -41.03 7.43 8.96
C GLU A 771 -40.07 7.28 10.14
N VAL A 772 -39.02 8.11 10.17
CA VAL A 772 -38.01 8.13 11.23
C VAL A 772 -37.85 9.53 11.80
N GLU A 773 -37.60 9.60 13.10
CA GLU A 773 -37.20 10.85 13.73
C GLU A 773 -35.82 11.26 13.23
N PHE A 774 -35.66 12.56 12.93
CA PHE A 774 -34.40 13.11 12.45
C PHE A 774 -34.05 14.42 13.17
N SER A 775 -32.75 14.68 13.19
CA SER A 775 -32.17 15.94 13.61
C SER A 775 -31.71 16.74 12.40
N HIS A 776 -31.88 18.06 12.43
CA HIS A 776 -31.34 19.00 11.45
C HIS A 776 -30.79 20.20 12.20
N SER A 777 -29.47 20.36 12.22
CA SER A 777 -28.78 21.43 12.93
C SER A 777 -28.58 22.68 12.06
N ASP A 778 -28.21 23.79 12.70
CA ASP A 778 -28.06 25.10 12.06
C ASP A 778 -26.94 25.12 10.99
N ASP A 779 -25.92 24.27 11.13
CA ASP A 779 -24.86 24.06 10.13
C ASP A 779 -25.32 23.19 8.94
N GLY A 780 -26.55 22.68 8.98
CA GLY A 780 -27.19 21.89 7.93
C GLY A 780 -26.98 20.38 8.06
N LEU A 781 -26.41 19.87 9.15
CA LEU A 781 -26.29 18.41 9.34
C LEU A 781 -27.67 17.80 9.60
N LEU A 782 -28.14 17.00 8.64
CA LEU A 782 -29.27 16.10 8.77
C LEU A 782 -28.76 14.73 9.25
N ALA A 783 -29.31 14.21 10.34
CA ALA A 783 -28.93 12.88 10.85
C ALA A 783 -30.09 12.12 11.51
N PHE A 784 -30.11 10.81 11.32
CA PHE A 784 -31.06 9.85 11.91
C PHE A 784 -30.48 8.43 11.90
N ASP A 785 -31.04 7.54 12.70
CA ASP A 785 -30.53 6.16 12.83
C ASP A 785 -31.16 5.21 11.82
N LEU A 786 -30.32 4.39 11.19
CA LEU A 786 -30.71 3.24 10.39
C LEU A 786 -30.70 2.00 11.31
N SER A 787 -31.88 1.48 11.63
CA SER A 787 -32.05 0.28 12.46
C SER A 787 -31.50 -0.98 11.78
N ASP A 788 -31.36 -2.08 12.52
CA ASP A 788 -31.21 -3.38 11.86
C ASP A 788 -32.52 -3.72 11.15
N GLY A 789 -32.50 -3.78 9.81
CA GLY A 789 -33.70 -4.01 9.01
C GLY A 789 -34.29 -5.42 9.25
N PRO A 790 -35.60 -5.62 9.03
CA PRO A 790 -36.27 -6.92 9.20
C PRO A 790 -35.88 -7.98 8.15
N SER A 791 -35.07 -7.61 7.14
CA SER A 791 -34.60 -8.50 6.08
C SER A 791 -33.08 -8.47 6.01
N HIS A 792 -32.45 -9.60 5.68
CA HIS A 792 -31.02 -9.73 5.42
C HIS A 792 -30.50 -8.88 4.22
N SER A 793 -31.28 -7.92 3.71
CA SER A 793 -30.82 -6.92 2.75
C SER A 793 -29.82 -6.00 3.45
N SER A 794 -28.56 -6.03 2.99
CA SER A 794 -27.52 -5.13 3.46
C SER A 794 -27.75 -3.67 3.05
N VAL A 795 -28.72 -3.39 2.15
CA VAL A 795 -29.03 -2.06 1.61
C VAL A 795 -30.38 -1.56 2.15
N ARG A 796 -30.40 -0.30 2.58
CA ARG A 796 -31.55 0.47 3.08
C ARG A 796 -31.95 1.53 2.07
N ASN A 797 -33.25 1.70 1.86
CA ASN A 797 -33.79 2.77 1.01
C ASN A 797 -34.20 3.96 1.88
N ILE A 798 -33.52 5.08 1.69
CA ILE A 798 -33.76 6.33 2.42
C ILE A 798 -34.52 7.28 1.50
N GLU A 799 -35.59 7.89 2.00
CA GLU A 799 -36.34 8.94 1.30
C GLU A 799 -36.39 10.19 2.17
N ILE A 800 -36.01 11.34 1.61
CA ILE A 800 -36.03 12.64 2.30
C ILE A 800 -36.90 13.59 1.48
N LEU A 801 -38.00 14.03 2.07
CA LEU A 801 -39.02 14.83 1.40
C LEU A 801 -38.93 16.30 1.84
N TYR A 802 -38.99 17.20 0.87
CA TYR A 802 -39.08 18.65 1.07
C TYR A 802 -40.36 19.15 0.41
N THR A 803 -41.23 19.81 1.16
CA THR A 803 -42.42 20.46 0.61
C THR A 803 -42.02 21.72 -0.16
N ALA A 804 -42.65 21.95 -1.31
CA ALA A 804 -42.54 23.23 -2.02
C ALA A 804 -42.95 24.37 -1.08
N SER A 805 -42.15 25.44 -1.06
CA SER A 805 -42.41 26.64 -0.25
C SER A 805 -43.44 27.54 -0.92
#